data_AF-R4LBZ3-F1
#
_entry.id   AF-R4LBZ3-F1
#
_cell.length_a   1.000
_cell.length_b   1.000
_cell.length_c   1.000
_cell.angle_alpha   90.00
_cell.angle_beta   90.00
_cell.angle_gamma   90.00
#
_symmetry.space_group_name_H-M   'P 1'
#
loop_
_entity.id
_entity.type
_entity.pdbx_description
1 polymer ?
#
loop_
_entity_poly.entity_id
_entity_poly.type
_entity_poly.pdbx_seq_one_letter_code
_entity_poly.pdbx_strand_id
1 'polypeptide(L)'
;MKSAIFPARRAFSLAAVAALTVALAPQVASAAPSADPSADPSASPALRHQAKRMPNYDARGTATATGRANRLATPANSAADLAKLHDELGVQGIVDMDPRTHTARRVARLDGFLTGPSAKSAVQIAKAYLTAHPEVFGLTAAQVDALKLRQDYVDIAGTHHLSFQQVVDGVVVFGNGIKADVAKDGRLIQVTGSPVAAPGGLAAVRTKLSAAQARDAAVRDTKGSSRTTVVKAAKTADQATTFASGDRAKLVAFATTAGLRLAWQTYTLDEGYLHVLDAETGRVLYRQDLVVNDNAPSALAWENYPGADKGGKQRVKSLGKWIAKDATTLTGGSSHVFLDLNDNDEADAGEEVAPNAPGNWRFPFKDFTAQVGAPCAPTLQCSWDPKVAYSWQDNAKQNAAQLFWYTNNWHDHVAAAPIGFNRAAGSYDVADGDPIEVNADDGANTADGLPDYYHTDNANMLPTPDGIPGRMQMYLFRDPTWPEDPFIAANSGDEADVVYHEYTHGLSNRLVTDADGNSTLVGWQGGSMGEAWSDWYAFDYLVSQGLQKDTKAPGEVLVGRYVGANQNLIRTQPLDCTVGAPAAACPGTETTGPGGYTYGDYAKIIGGPEVHADGEIWGETLWDLRTAIGSKLSESLVTRAMELSPANPSFLDMRNSILMADKVVYGGIHQGKIWKVFANRGMGFFAAATDGDDVTPIEDFSTPPAAHVRSTVQGTVTDSGSHAPLAGATITFPGHNSGFGGSYEAVTDSAGHYAIPNVLPGTYPEVTAAKPGYEQIVRDLTVRGRTTRVDWALRRDWAATSGGSTVVDANGDDYGPIGCGPEAALDTLQSTGWSTDATYTGTGTAIDPRYMVVRLPAAVNATEIAVNPTGTCGDDPTSSAGDYRLETSVDGTTWTLASQGHFGVANRDKMNPLTLAAGSATGIRYLRWTVSSTQVAEEGVTCPDLYSGCYYVDTVEIGVYGTAS
;
A
#
# COMPACT_ATOMS: atom_id res chain seq x y z
N MET A 1 -24.08 -20.03 -9.52
CA MET A 1 -25.50 -20.37 -9.80
C MET A 1 -25.99 -21.49 -8.87
N LYS A 2 -27.20 -21.31 -8.32
CA LYS A 2 -28.15 -22.26 -7.68
C LYS A 2 -28.44 -21.99 -6.19
N SER A 3 -29.46 -21.15 -6.02
CA SER A 3 -30.22 -20.87 -4.80
C SER A 3 -30.99 -22.08 -4.27
N ALA A 4 -31.24 -22.10 -2.95
CA ALA A 4 -32.41 -22.77 -2.38
C ALA A 4 -32.95 -21.97 -1.18
N ILE A 5 -34.23 -21.60 -1.27
CA ILE A 5 -35.07 -20.90 -0.28
C ILE A 5 -36.05 -21.92 0.31
N PHE A 6 -36.35 -21.85 1.63
CA PHE A 6 -37.69 -21.90 2.30
C PHE A 6 -37.67 -22.46 3.77
N PRO A 7 -38.71 -22.22 4.61
CA PRO A 7 -38.52 -21.51 5.90
C PRO A 7 -39.17 -22.17 7.15
N ALA A 8 -39.12 -21.43 8.27
CA ALA A 8 -40.15 -21.26 9.31
C ALA A 8 -40.15 -22.11 10.62
N ARG A 9 -40.20 -21.33 11.73
CA ARG A 9 -41.21 -21.32 12.83
C ARG A 9 -40.94 -22.00 14.20
N ARG A 10 -41.13 -21.16 15.24
CA ARG A 10 -41.66 -21.32 16.64
C ARG A 10 -40.59 -21.17 17.73
N ALA A 11 -40.59 -20.14 18.59
CA ALA A 11 -41.58 -19.63 19.57
C ALA A 11 -41.60 -20.37 20.93
N PHE A 12 -41.83 -19.57 21.99
CA PHE A 12 -41.97 -19.85 23.43
C PHE A 12 -40.68 -19.74 24.26
N SER A 13 -40.61 -19.13 25.46
CA SER A 13 -41.52 -18.27 26.24
C SER A 13 -40.84 -17.98 27.60
N LEU A 14 -41.10 -16.79 28.18
CA LEU A 14 -41.23 -16.43 29.61
C LEU A 14 -40.13 -16.90 30.61
N ALA A 15 -39.66 -16.10 31.58
CA ALA A 15 -40.45 -15.29 32.50
C ALA A 15 -39.59 -14.24 33.22
N ALA A 16 -40.27 -13.14 33.59
CA ALA A 16 -39.84 -12.08 34.49
C ALA A 16 -39.86 -12.50 35.97
N VAL A 17 -39.17 -11.75 36.84
CA VAL A 17 -39.56 -11.21 38.18
C VAL A 17 -38.32 -10.45 38.72
N ALA A 18 -38.26 -9.11 38.66
CA ALA A 18 -38.79 -8.12 39.61
C ALA A 18 -38.30 -8.33 41.07
N ALA A 19 -37.27 -7.60 41.51
CA ALA A 19 -37.37 -6.31 42.24
C ALA A 19 -37.40 -6.48 43.77
N LEU A 20 -36.41 -5.92 44.49
CA LEU A 20 -36.61 -4.80 45.44
C LEU A 20 -35.31 -4.35 46.14
N THR A 21 -35.15 -3.05 46.09
CA THR A 21 -34.36 -2.09 46.89
C THR A 21 -34.26 -2.35 48.40
N VAL A 22 -33.16 -1.93 49.06
CA VAL A 22 -33.05 -0.70 49.89
C VAL A 22 -31.66 -0.62 50.55
N ALA A 23 -31.14 0.61 50.59
CA ALA A 23 -29.85 1.05 51.10
C ALA A 23 -29.65 0.92 52.62
N LEU A 24 -28.39 0.86 53.07
CA LEU A 24 -27.79 1.70 54.13
C LEU A 24 -26.32 1.26 54.40
N ALA A 25 -25.38 2.18 54.21
CA ALA A 25 -24.09 2.19 54.90
C ALA A 25 -24.29 2.91 56.27
N PRO A 26 -23.43 2.79 57.32
CA PRO A 26 -21.98 2.70 57.21
C PRO A 26 -21.19 1.92 58.31
N GLN A 27 -19.88 1.83 58.06
CA GLN A 27 -18.73 1.73 58.99
C GLN A 27 -18.34 0.43 59.71
N VAL A 28 -17.29 -0.18 59.14
CA VAL A 28 -15.98 -0.59 59.71
C VAL A 28 -15.92 -1.07 61.17
N ALA A 29 -15.65 -2.37 61.35
CA ALA A 29 -14.58 -2.86 62.22
C ALA A 29 -14.18 -4.30 61.84
N SER A 30 -12.88 -4.55 61.92
CA SER A 30 -12.10 -5.71 61.53
C SER A 30 -12.43 -7.02 62.27
N ALA A 31 -12.50 -8.13 61.52
CA ALA A 31 -12.01 -9.44 61.96
C ALA A 31 -11.62 -10.27 60.73
N ALA A 32 -10.41 -10.83 60.74
CA ALA A 32 -9.84 -11.64 59.66
C ALA A 32 -10.50 -13.03 59.54
N PRO A 33 -10.56 -13.62 58.35
CA PRO A 33 -10.65 -15.07 58.19
C PRO A 33 -9.35 -15.66 57.59
N SER A 34 -8.82 -16.62 58.35
CA SER A 34 -8.19 -17.89 57.94
C SER A 34 -7.62 -18.03 56.52
N ALA A 35 -6.33 -18.39 56.50
CA ALA A 35 -5.61 -18.89 55.34
C ALA A 35 -6.22 -20.18 54.79
N ASP A 36 -6.36 -20.25 53.47
CA ASP A 36 -6.70 -21.45 52.70
C ASP A 36 -5.39 -22.11 52.21
N PRO A 37 -5.10 -23.38 52.55
CA PRO A 37 -3.87 -24.05 52.16
C PRO A 37 -4.09 -24.89 50.89
N SER A 38 -4.21 -24.24 49.74
CA SER A 38 -4.01 -24.90 48.44
C SER A 38 -3.59 -23.90 47.37
N ALA A 39 -2.30 -23.57 47.34
CA ALA A 39 -1.67 -22.88 46.22
C ALA A 39 -0.39 -23.63 45.84
N ASP A 40 -0.32 -23.99 44.57
CA ASP A 40 0.71 -24.74 43.85
C ASP A 40 2.15 -24.19 44.09
N PRO A 41 3.16 -25.03 44.41
CA PRO A 41 4.52 -24.58 44.69
C PRO A 41 5.35 -24.21 43.43
N SER A 42 4.80 -24.26 42.21
CA SER A 42 5.59 -24.13 40.97
C SER A 42 5.50 -22.77 40.26
N ALA A 43 4.81 -21.77 40.82
CA ALA A 43 4.78 -20.42 40.25
C ALA A 43 6.06 -19.63 40.54
N SER A 44 6.72 -19.14 39.49
CA SER A 44 7.95 -18.33 39.55
C SER A 44 7.80 -17.07 40.44
N PRO A 45 8.87 -16.59 41.11
CA PRO A 45 8.80 -15.51 42.12
C PRO A 45 8.41 -14.10 41.60
N ALA A 46 8.16 -13.92 40.31
CA ALA A 46 8.06 -12.61 39.68
C ALA A 46 6.71 -11.88 39.89
N LEU A 47 5.70 -12.51 40.51
CA LEU A 47 4.36 -11.94 40.67
C LEU A 47 3.98 -11.60 42.13
N ARG A 48 4.95 -11.23 42.98
CA ARG A 48 4.66 -10.65 44.29
C ARG A 48 4.99 -9.15 44.33
N HIS A 49 3.92 -8.35 44.47
CA HIS A 49 3.88 -6.91 44.79
C HIS A 49 4.34 -5.91 43.72
N GLN A 50 3.46 -5.55 42.77
CA GLN A 50 3.40 -4.14 42.35
C GLN A 50 2.75 -3.32 43.47
N ALA A 51 3.53 -2.95 44.48
CA ALA A 51 3.17 -1.80 45.31
C ALA A 51 3.08 -0.57 44.38
N LYS A 52 1.96 0.17 44.40
CA LYS A 52 1.82 1.45 43.68
C LYS A 52 3.08 2.29 43.91
N ARG A 53 3.86 2.49 42.85
CA ARG A 53 5.07 3.32 42.86
C ARG A 53 4.71 4.75 43.28
N MET A 54 5.61 5.41 43.99
CA MET A 54 5.34 6.73 44.55
C MET A 54 5.35 7.77 43.40
N PRO A 55 4.31 8.60 43.25
CA PRO A 55 4.22 9.53 42.13
C PRO A 55 5.32 10.59 42.19
N ASN A 56 5.62 11.19 41.04
CA ASN A 56 6.49 12.36 40.94
C ASN A 56 6.01 13.46 41.90
N TYR A 57 6.97 14.14 42.54
CA TYR A 57 6.69 15.20 43.49
C TYR A 57 7.71 16.32 43.32
N ASP A 58 7.24 17.56 43.31
CA ASP A 58 8.09 18.75 43.29
C ASP A 58 7.51 19.79 44.24
N ALA A 59 8.25 20.12 45.29
CA ALA A 59 7.85 21.12 46.28
C ALA A 59 7.62 22.52 45.65
N ARG A 60 8.19 22.78 44.45
CA ARG A 60 7.95 24.01 43.67
C ARG A 60 6.56 24.05 43.02
N GLY A 61 5.88 22.91 42.90
CA GLY A 61 4.60 22.75 42.21
C GLY A 61 3.35 22.77 43.11
N THR A 62 3.49 22.79 44.44
CA THR A 62 2.31 22.75 45.34
C THR A 62 1.50 24.05 45.26
N ALA A 63 0.29 23.96 44.72
CA ALA A 63 -0.66 25.07 44.55
C ALA A 63 -1.33 25.46 45.89
N THR A 64 -0.57 25.98 46.84
CA THR A 64 -1.18 26.74 47.95
C THR A 64 -1.54 28.14 47.47
N ALA A 65 -2.66 28.70 47.94
CA ALA A 65 -3.09 30.07 47.63
C ALA A 65 -2.00 31.12 47.93
N THR A 66 -1.20 30.88 48.98
CA THR A 66 -0.03 31.67 49.36
C THR A 66 1.07 31.64 48.29
N GLY A 67 1.27 30.50 47.63
CA GLY A 67 2.22 30.35 46.51
C GLY A 67 1.76 31.05 45.23
N ARG A 68 0.44 31.24 45.00
CA ARG A 68 -0.06 32.09 43.91
C ARG A 68 0.08 33.58 44.22
N ALA A 69 -0.16 34.00 45.46
CA ALA A 69 0.01 35.39 45.89
C ALA A 69 1.48 35.86 45.81
N ASN A 70 2.44 35.02 46.25
CA ASN A 70 3.86 35.37 46.14
C ASN A 70 4.41 35.32 44.70
N ARG A 71 3.80 34.52 43.81
CA ARG A 71 4.14 34.49 42.36
C ARG A 71 3.76 35.77 41.62
N LEU A 72 2.80 36.53 42.16
CA LEU A 72 2.28 37.77 41.55
C LEU A 72 2.89 39.04 42.19
N ALA A 73 3.69 38.92 43.25
CA ALA A 73 4.08 40.06 44.09
C ALA A 73 5.52 40.58 43.88
N THR A 74 6.31 40.01 42.95
CA THR A 74 7.70 40.46 42.72
C THR A 74 8.03 40.53 41.23
N PRO A 75 8.20 41.74 40.65
CA PRO A 75 8.86 41.87 39.35
C PRO A 75 10.38 41.87 39.56
N ALA A 76 11.11 40.92 38.98
CA ALA A 76 12.56 41.04 38.85
C ALA A 76 12.96 41.98 37.71
N ASN A 77 12.11 42.10 36.67
CA ASN A 77 12.39 42.87 35.46
C ASN A 77 11.28 43.89 35.21
N SER A 78 11.61 45.11 34.77
CA SER A 78 10.60 46.10 34.42
C SER A 78 9.91 45.72 33.11
N ALA A 79 8.61 46.03 32.97
CA ALA A 79 7.89 45.81 31.72
C ALA A 79 8.55 46.53 30.51
N ALA A 80 9.31 47.60 30.78
CA ALA A 80 10.05 48.35 29.77
C ALA A 80 11.26 47.59 29.21
N ASP A 81 11.98 46.84 30.06
CA ASP A 81 13.17 46.08 29.63
C ASP A 81 12.78 44.88 28.74
N LEU A 82 11.66 44.22 29.04
CA LEU A 82 11.11 43.14 28.21
C LEU A 82 10.53 43.66 26.90
N ALA A 83 9.93 44.85 26.89
CA ALA A 83 9.46 45.50 25.67
C ALA A 83 10.63 45.81 24.73
N LYS A 84 11.74 46.32 25.27
CA LYS A 84 12.95 46.61 24.50
C LYS A 84 13.53 45.38 23.80
N LEU A 85 13.64 44.24 24.49
CA LEU A 85 14.13 43.02 23.84
C LEU A 85 13.14 42.49 22.79
N HIS A 86 11.83 42.57 23.04
CA HIS A 86 10.84 42.21 22.01
C HIS A 86 10.97 43.09 20.76
N ASP A 87 11.18 44.40 20.92
CA ASP A 87 11.40 45.32 19.81
C ASP A 87 12.69 44.97 19.04
N GLU A 88 13.78 44.61 19.74
CA GLU A 88 15.05 44.18 19.12
C GLU A 88 14.92 42.86 18.34
N LEU A 89 14.08 41.93 18.80
CA LEU A 89 13.86 40.63 18.16
C LEU A 89 12.83 40.70 17.02
N GLY A 90 11.99 41.74 16.99
CA GLY A 90 10.94 41.93 16.01
C GLY A 90 9.68 41.09 16.27
N VAL A 91 8.70 41.19 15.36
CA VAL A 91 7.36 40.58 15.51
C VAL A 91 7.35 39.05 15.59
N GLN A 92 8.45 38.39 15.19
CA GLN A 92 8.66 36.94 15.30
C GLN A 92 9.67 36.56 16.40
N GLY A 93 10.04 37.53 17.24
CA GLY A 93 10.83 37.31 18.44
C GLY A 93 10.05 36.56 19.51
N ILE A 94 10.72 35.60 20.15
CA ILE A 94 10.21 34.87 21.30
C ILE A 94 11.04 35.29 22.51
N VAL A 95 10.43 35.98 23.48
CA VAL A 95 10.97 36.12 24.84
C VAL A 95 9.98 35.50 25.79
N ASP A 96 10.32 34.31 26.24
CA ASP A 96 9.47 33.52 27.10
C ASP A 96 10.05 33.52 28.52
N MET A 97 9.29 33.99 29.51
CA MET A 97 9.77 34.19 30.89
C MET A 97 9.28 33.06 31.80
N ASP A 98 10.17 32.53 32.64
CA ASP A 98 9.77 31.56 33.67
C ASP A 98 9.07 32.30 34.83
N PRO A 99 7.82 31.92 35.17
CA PRO A 99 7.05 32.60 36.20
C PRO A 99 7.58 32.37 37.63
N ARG A 100 8.59 31.51 37.83
CA ARG A 100 9.19 31.21 39.14
C ARG A 100 10.54 31.89 39.34
N THR A 101 11.37 31.96 38.31
CA THR A 101 12.69 32.61 38.40
C THR A 101 12.67 34.05 37.91
N HIS A 102 11.61 34.45 37.20
CA HIS A 102 11.49 35.75 36.55
C HIS A 102 12.65 36.05 35.58
N THR A 103 13.24 34.99 35.01
CA THR A 103 14.28 35.04 33.98
C THR A 103 13.79 34.31 32.74
N ALA A 104 14.38 34.58 31.57
CA ALA A 104 13.94 33.93 30.35
C ALA A 104 14.09 32.42 30.42
N ARG A 105 13.01 31.70 30.12
CA ARG A 105 12.99 30.26 29.86
C ARG A 105 13.42 29.96 28.42
N ARG A 106 13.15 30.90 27.49
CA ARG A 106 13.57 30.85 26.09
C ARG A 106 13.69 32.25 25.50
N VAL A 107 14.77 32.50 24.76
CA VAL A 107 14.92 33.62 23.83
C VAL A 107 15.27 33.07 22.46
N ALA A 108 14.48 33.40 21.44
CA ALA A 108 14.65 32.91 20.07
C ALA A 108 14.01 33.86 19.06
N ARG A 109 14.20 33.58 17.76
CA ARG A 109 13.47 34.18 16.65
C ARG A 109 12.97 33.09 15.73
N LEU A 110 11.75 33.23 15.21
CA LEU A 110 11.21 32.29 14.21
C LEU A 110 11.66 32.65 12.78
N ASP A 111 12.09 33.89 12.57
CA ASP A 111 12.47 34.44 11.26
C ASP A 111 13.99 34.63 11.07
N GLY A 112 14.81 34.13 12.00
CA GLY A 112 16.25 34.35 11.93
C GLY A 112 17.02 33.97 13.19
N PHE A 113 18.15 34.63 13.40
CA PHE A 113 19.11 34.36 14.47
C PHE A 113 19.16 35.53 15.47
N LEU A 114 19.53 35.24 16.72
CA LEU A 114 19.72 36.25 17.77
C LEU A 114 20.95 37.13 17.55
N THR A 115 21.92 36.68 16.75
CA THR A 115 23.13 37.44 16.40
C THR A 115 23.45 37.32 14.91
N GLY A 116 24.27 38.26 14.40
CA GLY A 116 24.90 38.11 13.10
C GLY A 116 26.02 37.05 13.08
N PRO A 117 26.55 36.68 11.89
CA PRO A 117 27.65 35.73 11.75
C PRO A 117 28.91 36.15 12.52
N SER A 118 29.67 35.19 13.03
CA SER A 118 30.83 35.45 13.88
C SER A 118 31.88 34.35 13.78
N ALA A 119 33.16 34.73 13.78
CA ALA A 119 34.29 33.77 13.83
C ALA A 119 34.73 33.43 15.27
N LYS A 120 34.09 34.02 16.30
CA LYS A 120 34.35 33.69 17.72
C LYS A 120 33.87 32.27 18.03
N SER A 121 34.38 31.66 19.09
CA SER A 121 33.91 30.34 19.50
C SER A 121 32.43 30.39 19.95
N ALA A 122 31.71 29.27 19.77
CA ALA A 122 30.29 29.18 20.17
C ALA A 122 30.08 29.57 21.64
N VAL A 123 30.99 29.15 22.53
CA VAL A 123 30.96 29.51 23.96
C VAL A 123 31.09 31.02 24.17
N GLN A 124 32.00 31.69 23.44
CA GLN A 124 32.17 33.14 23.53
C GLN A 124 30.93 33.88 23.01
N ILE A 125 30.32 33.40 21.93
CA ILE A 125 29.09 33.98 21.36
C ILE A 125 27.95 33.88 22.38
N ALA A 126 27.71 32.68 22.94
CA ALA A 126 26.67 32.45 23.92
C ALA A 126 26.88 33.29 25.21
N LYS A 127 28.10 33.29 25.78
CA LYS A 127 28.38 34.10 26.98
C LYS A 127 28.29 35.59 26.72
N ALA A 128 28.73 36.07 25.56
CA ALA A 128 28.60 37.49 25.21
C ALA A 128 27.12 37.92 25.13
N TYR A 129 26.26 37.08 24.53
CA TYR A 129 24.82 37.34 24.48
C TYR A 129 24.20 37.39 25.89
N LEU A 130 24.53 36.41 26.75
CA LEU A 130 24.04 36.39 28.14
C LEU A 130 24.47 37.62 28.94
N THR A 131 25.74 38.05 28.79
CA THR A 131 26.27 39.24 29.47
C THR A 131 25.66 40.55 28.94
N ALA A 132 25.24 40.58 27.68
CA ALA A 132 24.59 41.74 27.07
C ALA A 132 23.12 41.90 27.51
N HIS A 133 22.49 40.82 27.98
CA HIS A 133 21.07 40.78 28.36
C HIS A 133 20.83 40.41 29.83
N PRO A 134 21.48 41.07 30.81
CA PRO A 134 21.29 40.79 32.23
C PRO A 134 19.84 41.05 32.69
N GLU A 135 19.11 41.93 32.02
CA GLU A 135 17.71 42.26 32.27
C GLU A 135 16.75 41.10 31.97
N VAL A 136 17.18 40.13 31.17
CA VAL A 136 16.34 38.99 30.76
C VAL A 136 16.80 37.70 31.43
N PHE A 137 18.12 37.51 31.54
CA PHE A 137 18.68 36.31 32.16
C PHE A 137 18.96 36.48 33.66
N GLY A 138 18.87 37.68 34.23
CA GLY A 138 19.07 37.91 35.67
C GLY A 138 20.45 37.50 36.18
N LEU A 139 21.45 37.41 35.29
CA LEU A 139 22.83 37.04 35.61
C LEU A 139 23.74 38.27 35.44
N THR A 140 24.54 38.55 36.45
CA THR A 140 25.66 39.49 36.33
C THR A 140 26.76 38.90 35.43
N ALA A 141 27.61 39.74 34.86
CA ALA A 141 28.76 39.28 34.05
C ALA A 141 29.62 38.24 34.78
N ALA A 142 29.88 38.47 36.08
CA ALA A 142 30.63 37.51 36.92
C ALA A 142 29.91 36.15 37.05
N GLN A 143 28.58 36.14 37.09
CA GLN A 143 27.80 34.90 37.16
C GLN A 143 27.75 34.18 35.80
N VAL A 144 27.70 34.92 34.68
CA VAL A 144 27.84 34.34 33.34
C VAL A 144 29.21 33.69 33.16
N ASP A 145 30.27 34.35 33.65
CA ASP A 145 31.63 33.79 33.63
C ASP A 145 31.75 32.53 34.49
N ALA A 146 31.10 32.51 35.65
CA ALA A 146 31.06 31.38 36.57
C ALA A 146 30.21 30.19 36.08
N LEU A 147 29.43 30.33 34.99
CA LEU A 147 28.72 29.21 34.38
C LEU A 147 29.70 28.11 33.95
N LYS A 148 29.47 26.89 34.44
CA LYS A 148 30.29 25.73 34.11
C LYS A 148 29.76 25.07 32.84
N LEU A 149 30.55 25.09 31.77
CA LEU A 149 30.22 24.33 30.56
C LEU A 149 30.24 22.83 30.90
N ARG A 150 29.08 22.18 30.78
CA ARG A 150 28.92 20.74 30.96
C ARG A 150 29.17 19.99 29.66
N GLN A 151 28.73 20.55 28.54
CA GLN A 151 28.86 19.91 27.24
C GLN A 151 28.80 20.96 26.13
N ASP A 152 29.67 20.78 25.14
CA ASP A 152 29.59 21.35 23.80
C ASP A 152 29.65 20.15 22.85
N TYR A 153 28.62 19.98 22.03
CA TYR A 153 28.53 18.92 21.02
C TYR A 153 28.14 19.55 19.69
N VAL A 154 28.81 19.12 18.62
CA VAL A 154 28.55 19.58 17.26
C VAL A 154 27.77 18.52 16.52
N ASP A 155 26.60 18.88 16.00
CA ASP A 155 25.78 17.99 15.19
C ASP A 155 26.33 17.80 13.76
N ILE A 156 25.70 16.91 12.99
CA ILE A 156 26.11 16.62 11.61
C ILE A 156 25.98 17.84 10.67
N ALA A 157 25.16 18.83 11.02
CA ALA A 157 25.00 20.07 10.29
C ALA A 157 26.06 21.14 10.68
N GLY A 158 26.87 20.87 11.70
CA GLY A 158 27.90 21.77 12.21
C GLY A 158 27.39 22.77 13.26
N THR A 159 26.19 22.56 13.82
CA THR A 159 25.63 23.38 14.89
C THR A 159 26.22 22.96 16.23
N HIS A 160 26.71 23.94 17.00
CA HIS A 160 27.15 23.74 18.38
C HIS A 160 25.97 23.81 19.35
N HIS A 161 25.80 22.77 20.16
CA HIS A 161 24.83 22.70 21.24
C HIS A 161 25.51 22.80 22.60
N LEU A 162 25.41 23.97 23.23
CA LEU A 162 26.06 24.26 24.50
C LEU A 162 25.10 24.01 25.66
N SER A 163 25.61 23.39 26.73
CA SER A 163 24.89 23.19 27.99
C SER A 163 25.74 23.67 29.17
N PHE A 164 25.33 24.76 29.81
CA PHE A 164 25.95 25.37 30.97
C PHE A 164 25.18 25.03 32.25
N GLN A 165 25.91 24.68 33.31
CA GLN A 165 25.39 24.50 34.66
C GLN A 165 25.59 25.79 35.46
N GLN A 166 24.54 26.22 36.16
CA GLN A 166 24.64 27.28 37.15
C GLN A 166 25.22 26.73 38.46
N VAL A 167 26.20 27.42 39.04
CA VAL A 167 26.86 27.03 40.28
C VAL A 167 26.74 28.17 41.29
N VAL A 168 26.37 27.86 42.53
CA VAL A 168 26.31 28.78 43.67
C VAL A 168 27.04 28.15 44.83
N ASP A 169 27.99 28.87 45.44
CA ASP A 169 28.84 28.41 46.55
C ASP A 169 29.46 27.01 46.34
N GLY A 170 29.88 26.73 45.10
CA GLY A 170 30.54 25.48 44.73
C GLY A 170 29.62 24.29 44.47
N VAL A 171 28.29 24.43 44.60
CA VAL A 171 27.32 23.37 44.25
C VAL A 171 26.44 23.79 43.08
N VAL A 172 26.01 22.81 42.28
CA VAL A 172 25.15 23.06 41.13
C VAL A 172 23.72 23.38 41.56
N VAL A 173 23.07 24.29 40.85
CA VAL A 173 21.63 24.54 41.03
C VAL A 173 20.84 23.43 40.34
N PHE A 174 20.06 22.67 41.11
CA PHE A 174 19.31 21.51 40.63
C PHE A 174 18.23 21.92 39.63
N GLY A 175 18.24 21.26 38.46
CA GLY A 175 17.28 21.50 37.39
C GLY A 175 17.39 22.89 36.77
N ASN A 176 18.52 23.57 36.92
CA ASN A 176 18.73 24.93 36.43
C ASN A 176 20.11 25.10 35.75
N GLY A 177 20.20 26.04 34.81
CA GLY A 177 21.32 26.22 33.88
C GLY A 177 20.86 26.88 32.58
N ILE A 178 21.78 27.06 31.65
CA ILE A 178 21.51 27.70 30.35
C ILE A 178 22.00 26.80 29.23
N LYS A 179 21.22 26.69 28.16
CA LYS A 179 21.64 26.11 26.89
C LYS A 179 21.64 27.17 25.79
N ALA A 180 22.56 27.04 24.85
CA ALA A 180 22.66 27.93 23.71
C ALA A 180 23.04 27.13 22.47
N ASP A 181 22.35 27.40 21.36
CA ASP A 181 22.58 26.72 20.09
C ASP A 181 23.19 27.72 19.10
N VAL A 182 24.37 27.41 18.55
CA VAL A 182 25.12 28.30 17.66
C VAL A 182 25.36 27.60 16.32
N ALA A 183 24.87 28.18 15.23
CA ALA A 183 25.02 27.65 13.89
C ALA A 183 26.49 27.57 13.46
N LYS A 184 26.76 26.78 12.42
CA LYS A 184 28.11 26.56 11.87
C LYS A 184 28.87 27.84 11.51
N ASP A 185 28.18 28.91 11.15
CA ASP A 185 28.76 30.22 10.81
C ASP A 185 28.79 31.22 11.98
N GLY A 186 28.57 30.73 13.20
CA GLY A 186 28.69 31.51 14.43
C GLY A 186 27.49 32.42 14.74
N ARG A 187 26.34 32.19 14.12
CA ARG A 187 25.08 32.85 14.50
C ARG A 187 24.41 32.12 15.66
N LEU A 188 24.01 32.86 16.70
CA LEU A 188 23.27 32.31 17.84
C LEU A 188 21.80 32.08 17.43
N ILE A 189 21.35 30.82 17.47
CA ILE A 189 19.99 30.42 17.07
C ILE A 189 19.01 30.73 18.20
N GLN A 190 19.30 30.25 19.40
CA GLN A 190 18.44 30.43 20.57
C GLN A 190 19.22 30.27 21.87
N VAL A 191 18.64 30.78 22.96
CA VAL A 191 19.07 30.54 24.33
C VAL A 191 17.87 29.99 25.11
N THR A 192 18.07 28.91 25.86
CA THR A 192 17.03 28.31 26.71
C THR A 192 17.54 28.04 28.12
N GLY A 193 16.64 28.05 29.09
CA GLY A 193 16.94 27.77 30.50
C GLY A 193 16.76 28.99 31.38
N SER A 194 16.16 28.76 32.57
CA SER A 194 15.62 29.79 33.46
C SER A 194 16.53 30.04 34.69
N PRO A 195 17.72 30.67 34.54
CA PRO A 195 18.69 30.85 35.63
C PRO A 195 18.06 31.47 36.88
N VAL A 196 18.49 31.05 38.07
CA VAL A 196 17.99 31.62 39.33
C VAL A 196 18.85 32.81 39.74
N ALA A 197 18.24 33.95 40.03
CA ALA A 197 18.93 35.07 40.68
C ALA A 197 19.33 34.66 42.11
N ALA A 198 20.63 34.67 42.43
CA ALA A 198 21.17 34.24 43.73
C ALA A 198 22.03 35.32 44.42
N PRO A 199 21.49 36.52 44.69
CA PRO A 199 22.29 37.65 45.20
C PRO A 199 22.84 37.43 46.62
N GLY A 200 22.30 36.48 47.38
CA GLY A 200 22.73 36.15 48.75
C GLY A 200 23.42 34.79 48.94
N GLY A 201 23.75 34.07 47.86
CA GLY A 201 24.32 32.72 47.94
C GLY A 201 23.33 31.68 48.53
N LEU A 202 23.86 30.57 49.02
CA LEU A 202 23.09 29.60 49.80
C LEU A 202 23.01 30.10 51.24
N ALA A 203 21.80 30.11 51.82
CA ALA A 203 21.63 30.41 53.24
C ALA A 203 22.55 29.51 54.07
N ALA A 204 23.15 30.05 55.14
CA ALA A 204 24.09 29.36 56.04
C ALA A 204 23.42 28.20 56.81
N VAL A 205 23.07 27.14 56.09
CA VAL A 205 22.39 25.95 56.58
C VAL A 205 23.43 24.88 56.83
N ARG A 206 23.50 24.38 58.07
CA ARG A 206 24.37 23.25 58.41
C ARG A 206 23.78 21.96 57.83
N THR A 207 24.58 21.21 57.09
CA THR A 207 24.24 19.84 56.67
C THR A 207 24.09 18.96 57.91
N LYS A 208 22.84 18.65 58.32
CA LYS A 208 22.58 17.73 59.44
C LYS A 208 22.52 16.27 59.00
N LEU A 209 22.21 16.04 57.72
CA LEU A 209 22.21 14.72 57.12
C LEU A 209 23.51 14.45 56.37
N SER A 210 24.08 13.27 56.60
CA SER A 210 25.12 12.70 55.73
C SER A 210 24.53 12.20 54.41
N ALA A 211 25.37 12.00 53.41
CA ALA A 211 25.00 11.40 52.12
C ALA A 211 24.26 10.05 52.30
N ALA A 212 24.73 9.21 53.23
CA ALA A 212 24.12 7.91 53.53
C ALA A 212 22.74 8.06 54.17
N GLN A 213 22.59 8.99 55.11
CA GLN A 213 21.28 9.26 55.75
C GLN A 213 20.26 9.83 54.77
N ALA A 214 20.69 10.70 53.85
CA ALA A 214 19.85 11.25 52.79
C ALA A 214 19.39 10.16 51.80
N ARG A 215 20.31 9.29 51.37
CA ARG A 215 19.99 8.12 50.53
C ARG A 215 19.00 7.19 51.22
N ASP A 216 19.22 6.86 52.48
CA ASP A 216 18.31 5.98 53.23
C ASP A 216 16.94 6.61 53.46
N ALA A 217 16.86 7.94 53.57
CA ALA A 217 15.60 8.66 53.60
C ALA A 217 14.87 8.60 52.25
N ALA A 218 15.59 8.70 51.13
CA ALA A 218 15.03 8.54 49.77
C ALA A 218 14.43 7.16 49.55
N VAL A 219 15.13 6.10 49.97
CA VAL A 219 14.64 4.71 49.88
C VAL A 219 13.41 4.49 50.75
N ARG A 220 13.37 5.04 51.98
CA ARG A 220 12.17 4.96 52.82
C ARG A 220 10.97 5.69 52.22
N ASP A 221 11.19 6.85 51.61
CA ASP A 221 10.14 7.65 50.98
C ASP A 221 9.46 6.90 49.82
N THR A 222 10.19 6.05 49.09
CA THR A 222 9.64 5.19 48.03
C THR A 222 9.07 3.87 48.55
N LYS A 223 9.07 3.65 49.87
CA LYS A 223 8.77 2.36 50.51
C LYS A 223 9.72 1.23 50.10
N GLY A 224 10.91 1.58 49.62
CA GLY A 224 11.99 0.64 49.33
C GLY A 224 12.70 0.15 50.60
N SER A 225 13.51 -0.89 50.44
CA SER A 225 14.21 -1.55 51.55
C SER A 225 15.69 -1.81 51.26
N SER A 226 16.21 -1.39 50.10
CA SER A 226 17.60 -1.64 49.71
C SER A 226 18.59 -1.04 50.72
N ARG A 227 19.71 -1.74 50.91
CA ARG A 227 20.79 -1.38 51.84
C ARG A 227 22.10 -1.34 51.07
N THR A 228 22.96 -0.38 51.38
CA THR A 228 24.21 -0.17 50.67
C THR A 228 25.22 0.54 51.56
N THR A 229 26.50 0.46 51.23
CA THR A 229 27.60 1.11 51.97
C THR A 229 28.30 2.14 51.08
N VAL A 230 28.89 3.16 51.72
CA VAL A 230 29.66 4.19 51.01
C VAL A 230 30.94 3.57 50.46
N VAL A 231 31.18 3.72 49.16
CA VAL A 231 32.43 3.31 48.49
C VAL A 231 33.40 4.46 48.35
N LYS A 232 32.89 5.66 48.02
CA LYS A 232 33.71 6.86 47.82
C LYS A 232 32.92 8.09 48.19
N ALA A 233 33.55 9.02 48.91
CA ALA A 233 33.03 10.35 49.19
C ALA A 233 34.07 11.40 48.79
N ALA A 234 33.69 12.33 47.93
CA ALA A 234 34.54 13.41 47.48
C ALA A 234 34.65 14.51 48.54
N LYS A 235 35.85 15.10 48.69
CA LYS A 235 36.10 16.28 49.53
C LYS A 235 35.91 17.59 48.75
N THR A 236 34.88 17.63 47.90
CA THR A 236 34.47 18.80 47.11
C THR A 236 33.26 19.46 47.76
N ALA A 237 32.93 20.69 47.36
CA ALA A 237 31.79 21.43 47.92
C ALA A 237 30.46 20.66 47.77
N ASP A 238 30.29 19.89 46.69
CA ASP A 238 29.12 19.06 46.44
C ASP A 238 29.13 17.69 47.15
N GLN A 239 30.20 17.35 47.88
CA GLN A 239 30.32 16.11 48.65
C GLN A 239 29.84 14.85 47.91
N ALA A 240 30.16 14.77 46.61
CA ALA A 240 29.68 13.68 45.77
C ALA A 240 30.11 12.32 46.32
N THR A 241 29.12 11.48 46.60
CA THR A 241 29.27 10.18 47.26
C THR A 241 28.69 9.09 46.38
N THR A 242 29.43 8.00 46.21
CA THR A 242 29.00 6.79 45.49
C THR A 242 28.95 5.61 46.44
N PHE A 243 27.96 4.73 46.26
CA PHE A 243 27.71 3.58 47.12
C PHE A 243 27.94 2.26 46.36
N ALA A 244 28.03 1.15 47.08
CA ALA A 244 28.35 -0.18 46.51
C ALA A 244 27.28 -0.67 45.53
N SER A 245 26.01 -0.31 45.76
CA SER A 245 24.87 -0.56 44.85
C SER A 245 24.93 0.27 43.55
N GLY A 246 25.88 1.19 43.40
CA GLY A 246 25.92 2.14 42.29
C GLY A 246 25.10 3.42 42.55
N ASP A 247 24.36 3.48 43.65
CA ASP A 247 23.66 4.70 44.09
C ASP A 247 24.61 5.88 44.20
N ARG A 248 24.04 7.08 44.09
CA ARG A 248 24.80 8.33 44.17
C ARG A 248 24.08 9.33 45.04
N ALA A 249 24.84 10.12 45.80
CA ALA A 249 24.32 11.27 46.54
C ALA A 249 25.29 12.44 46.38
N LYS A 250 24.78 13.65 46.18
CA LYS A 250 25.60 14.89 46.18
C LYS A 250 24.78 16.08 46.65
N LEU A 251 25.44 17.09 47.18
CA LEU A 251 24.82 18.36 47.52
C LEU A 251 24.54 19.18 46.25
N VAL A 252 23.36 19.79 46.24
CA VAL A 252 22.85 20.68 45.20
C VAL A 252 22.15 21.87 45.85
N ALA A 253 22.07 22.97 45.12
CA ALA A 253 21.21 24.10 45.46
C ALA A 253 19.81 23.87 44.87
N PHE A 254 18.77 23.84 45.69
CA PHE A 254 17.38 23.69 45.24
C PHE A 254 16.62 25.01 45.45
N ALA A 255 16.02 25.54 44.38
CA ALA A 255 15.26 26.78 44.44
C ALA A 255 13.87 26.57 45.06
N THR A 256 13.57 27.32 46.11
CA THR A 256 12.24 27.36 46.75
C THR A 256 11.66 28.77 46.67
N THR A 257 10.37 28.92 46.99
CA THR A 257 9.72 30.25 47.08
C THR A 257 10.33 31.16 48.16
N ALA A 258 11.12 30.62 49.08
CA ALA A 258 11.83 31.36 50.13
C ALA A 258 13.33 31.55 49.83
N GLY A 259 13.79 31.21 48.62
CA GLY A 259 15.20 31.28 48.21
C GLY A 259 15.86 29.92 47.98
N LEU A 260 17.15 29.93 47.64
CA LEU A 260 17.94 28.73 47.43
C LEU A 260 18.21 27.99 48.76
N ARG A 261 18.05 26.67 48.74
CA ARG A 261 18.37 25.78 49.86
C ARG A 261 19.39 24.74 49.47
N LEU A 262 20.29 24.43 50.40
CA LEU A 262 21.20 23.30 50.25
C LEU A 262 20.42 21.98 50.45
N ALA A 263 20.59 21.05 49.53
CA ALA A 263 19.84 19.80 49.50
C ALA A 263 20.71 18.64 48.97
N TRP A 264 20.38 17.40 49.34
CA TRP A 264 20.98 16.20 48.79
C TRP A 264 20.20 15.73 47.57
N GLN A 265 20.83 15.74 46.40
CA GLN A 265 20.35 14.99 45.23
C GLN A 265 20.80 13.54 45.36
N THR A 266 19.87 12.58 45.32
CA THR A 266 20.18 11.15 45.38
C THR A 266 19.64 10.41 44.17
N TYR A 267 20.40 9.43 43.69
CA TYR A 267 19.95 8.38 42.79
C TYR A 267 19.95 7.07 43.57
N THR A 268 18.78 6.46 43.69
CA THR A 268 18.57 5.12 44.28
C THR A 268 18.22 4.18 43.13
N LEU A 269 19.22 3.46 42.62
CA LEU A 269 19.14 2.72 41.36
C LEU A 269 18.21 1.51 41.48
N ASP A 270 18.26 0.78 42.60
CA ASP A 270 17.40 -0.37 42.85
C ASP A 270 15.91 0.02 42.92
N GLU A 271 15.60 1.18 43.51
CA GLU A 271 14.24 1.71 43.56
C GLU A 271 13.82 2.42 42.25
N GLY A 272 14.79 2.84 41.43
CA GLY A 272 14.56 3.57 40.19
C GLY A 272 14.09 5.02 40.37
N TYR A 273 14.70 5.79 41.28
CA TYR A 273 14.30 7.18 41.55
C TYR A 273 15.47 8.17 41.62
N LEU A 274 15.14 9.43 41.30
CA LEU A 274 15.90 10.62 41.61
C LEU A 274 15.15 11.39 42.70
N HIS A 275 15.81 11.68 43.83
CA HIS A 275 15.28 12.57 44.86
C HIS A 275 16.15 13.81 45.05
N VAL A 276 15.54 14.87 45.59
CA VAL A 276 16.23 15.97 46.25
C VAL A 276 15.65 16.13 47.64
N LEU A 277 16.46 16.02 48.69
CA LEU A 277 16.06 16.12 50.09
C LEU A 277 16.74 17.32 50.74
N ASP A 278 15.98 18.14 51.48
CA ASP A 278 16.50 19.28 52.23
C ASP A 278 17.63 18.81 53.18
N ALA A 279 18.83 19.41 53.08
CA ALA A 279 20.03 18.88 53.73
C ALA A 279 20.03 19.05 55.26
N GLU A 280 19.13 19.88 55.80
CA GLU A 280 18.95 20.07 57.24
C GLU A 280 17.88 19.14 57.81
N THR A 281 16.75 19.02 57.12
CA THR A 281 15.54 18.41 57.67
C THR A 281 15.26 17.00 57.14
N GLY A 282 15.83 16.63 55.99
CA GLY A 282 15.51 15.39 55.28
C GLY A 282 14.16 15.39 54.60
N ARG A 283 13.46 16.53 54.57
CA ARG A 283 12.21 16.67 53.86
C ARG A 283 12.45 16.50 52.36
N VAL A 284 11.66 15.64 51.71
CA VAL A 284 11.68 15.50 50.25
C VAL A 284 11.22 16.81 49.62
N LEU A 285 12.08 17.39 48.77
CA LEU A 285 11.83 18.58 47.98
C LEU A 285 11.50 18.23 46.52
N TYR A 286 12.07 17.14 46.01
CA TYR A 286 11.82 16.62 44.68
C TYR A 286 11.89 15.10 44.71
N ARG A 287 11.02 14.44 43.95
CA ARG A 287 11.05 13.02 43.65
C ARG A 287 10.64 12.85 42.19
N GLN A 288 11.46 12.14 41.44
CA GLN A 288 11.17 11.72 40.09
C GLN A 288 11.40 10.22 39.99
N ASP A 289 10.36 9.55 39.53
CA ASP A 289 10.46 8.19 39.04
C ASP A 289 11.30 8.18 37.75
N LEU A 290 12.38 7.40 37.76
CA LEU A 290 13.30 7.27 36.62
C LEU A 290 13.01 6.05 35.75
N VAL A 291 12.12 5.15 36.19
CA VAL A 291 11.71 4.02 35.35
C VAL A 291 10.68 4.55 34.36
N VAL A 292 11.06 4.57 33.10
CA VAL A 292 10.12 4.80 32.00
C VAL A 292 9.39 3.48 31.77
N ASN A 293 8.13 3.41 32.17
CA ASN A 293 7.29 2.28 31.79
C ASN A 293 6.88 2.44 30.32
N ASP A 294 7.23 1.44 29.52
CA ASP A 294 6.96 1.24 28.10
C ASP A 294 5.45 1.02 27.85
N ASN A 295 4.66 2.09 28.00
CA ASN A 295 3.20 2.04 28.10
C ASN A 295 2.47 2.37 26.79
N ALA A 296 3.20 2.66 25.70
CA ALA A 296 2.60 2.80 24.39
C ALA A 296 2.30 1.40 23.82
N PRO A 297 1.19 1.21 23.10
CA PRO A 297 0.92 -0.03 22.42
C PRO A 297 2.10 -0.50 21.59
N SER A 298 2.39 -1.81 21.58
CA SER A 298 3.54 -2.33 20.85
C SER A 298 3.41 -3.80 20.44
N ALA A 299 4.13 -4.19 19.39
CA ALA A 299 4.25 -5.56 18.90
C ALA A 299 5.72 -5.97 18.74
N LEU A 300 5.97 -7.27 18.62
CA LEU A 300 7.23 -7.79 18.09
C LEU A 300 7.06 -7.98 16.59
N ALA A 301 7.83 -7.24 15.80
CA ALA A 301 7.78 -7.31 14.34
C ALA A 301 9.18 -7.14 13.73
N TRP A 302 9.37 -7.65 12.53
CA TRP A 302 10.52 -7.37 11.66
C TRP A 302 10.12 -6.46 10.49
N GLU A 303 11.12 -5.95 9.79
CA GLU A 303 10.92 -4.99 8.69
C GLU A 303 10.94 -5.65 7.30
N ASN A 304 11.43 -6.89 7.19
CA ASN A 304 11.63 -7.59 5.93
C ASN A 304 11.00 -8.99 5.94
N TYR A 305 11.70 -10.00 6.48
CA TYR A 305 11.18 -11.36 6.69
C TYR A 305 12.03 -12.12 7.70
N PRO A 306 11.54 -13.22 8.31
CA PRO A 306 12.27 -14.02 9.28
C PRO A 306 13.64 -14.53 8.78
N GLY A 307 14.71 -14.14 9.47
CA GLY A 307 16.07 -14.57 9.12
C GLY A 307 16.78 -13.70 8.08
N ALA A 308 16.13 -12.69 7.50
CA ALA A 308 16.79 -11.74 6.61
C ALA A 308 18.00 -11.06 7.28
N ASP A 309 19.09 -10.88 6.51
CA ASP A 309 20.32 -10.21 6.97
C ASP A 309 20.05 -8.82 7.55
N LYS A 310 19.09 -8.11 6.94
CA LYS A 310 18.59 -6.81 7.38
C LYS A 310 17.09 -6.88 7.58
N GLY A 311 16.61 -6.26 8.64
CA GLY A 311 15.20 -6.25 8.99
C GLY A 311 14.70 -7.54 9.63
N GLY A 312 15.31 -8.71 9.41
CA GLY A 312 14.73 -10.03 9.73
C GLY A 312 14.81 -10.53 11.18
N LYS A 313 14.99 -9.63 12.15
CA LYS A 313 14.93 -9.96 13.58
C LYS A 313 13.78 -9.20 14.22
N GLN A 314 12.92 -9.90 14.97
CA GLN A 314 11.86 -9.25 15.73
C GLN A 314 12.44 -8.16 16.64
N ARG A 315 11.82 -6.98 16.57
CA ARG A 315 12.08 -5.85 17.47
C ARG A 315 10.76 -5.36 18.02
N VAL A 316 10.82 -4.76 19.20
CA VAL A 316 9.67 -4.04 19.73
C VAL A 316 9.39 -2.84 18.84
N LYS A 317 8.21 -2.82 18.22
CA LYS A 317 7.70 -1.72 17.40
C LYS A 317 6.54 -1.06 18.12
N SER A 318 6.52 0.27 18.12
CA SER A 318 5.41 1.03 18.70
C SER A 318 4.21 0.99 17.75
N LEU A 319 3.06 0.60 18.29
CA LEU A 319 1.75 0.66 17.63
C LEU A 319 0.93 1.88 18.08
N GLY A 320 1.41 2.67 19.05
CA GLY A 320 0.63 3.75 19.67
C GLY A 320 0.17 4.88 18.75
N LYS A 321 0.58 4.90 17.47
CA LYS A 321 0.02 5.77 16.44
C LYS A 321 -1.33 5.26 15.92
N TRP A 322 -1.52 3.95 15.88
CA TRP A 322 -2.62 3.29 15.16
C TRP A 322 -3.66 2.66 16.08
N ILE A 323 -3.25 2.24 17.28
CA ILE A 323 -4.13 1.52 18.20
C ILE A 323 -4.14 2.13 19.60
N ALA A 324 -5.32 2.11 20.24
CA ALA A 324 -5.50 2.58 21.61
C ALA A 324 -4.85 1.62 22.63
N LYS A 325 -4.52 2.15 23.81
CA LYS A 325 -3.85 1.37 24.85
C LYS A 325 -4.70 0.26 25.46
N ASP A 326 -5.99 0.52 25.56
CA ASP A 326 -7.01 -0.38 26.10
C ASP A 326 -7.72 -1.21 25.03
N ALA A 327 -7.24 -1.17 23.78
CA ALA A 327 -7.75 -2.03 22.72
C ALA A 327 -7.57 -3.50 23.08
N THR A 328 -8.58 -4.29 22.71
CA THR A 328 -8.65 -5.74 22.99
C THR A 328 -8.52 -6.59 21.73
N THR A 329 -8.50 -5.97 20.56
CA THR A 329 -8.45 -6.54 19.21
C THR A 329 -7.40 -5.80 18.40
N LEU A 330 -6.95 -6.34 17.26
CA LEU A 330 -6.04 -5.66 16.34
C LEU A 330 -6.82 -4.78 15.34
N THR A 331 -7.63 -3.87 15.86
CA THR A 331 -8.37 -2.87 15.07
C THR A 331 -7.67 -1.52 15.18
N GLY A 332 -7.13 -1.04 14.06
CA GLY A 332 -6.25 0.12 13.96
C GLY A 332 -6.91 1.37 13.36
N GLY A 333 -6.07 2.23 12.76
CA GLY A 333 -6.55 3.39 12.03
C GLY A 333 -6.95 3.07 10.58
N SER A 334 -6.27 2.12 9.96
CA SER A 334 -6.44 1.76 8.54
C SER A 334 -6.80 0.29 8.29
N SER A 335 -6.62 -0.59 9.28
CA SER A 335 -6.86 -2.02 9.12
C SER A 335 -7.43 -2.66 10.38
N HIS A 336 -8.14 -3.76 10.16
CA HIS A 336 -8.60 -4.69 11.17
C HIS A 336 -8.01 -6.06 10.84
N VAL A 337 -7.26 -6.66 11.78
CA VAL A 337 -6.57 -7.94 11.55
C VAL A 337 -7.15 -9.00 12.48
N PHE A 338 -7.57 -10.11 11.91
CA PHE A 338 -8.06 -11.29 12.62
C PHE A 338 -7.55 -12.58 11.94
N LEU A 339 -7.72 -13.72 12.60
CA LEU A 339 -7.47 -15.02 11.97
C LEU A 339 -8.73 -15.42 11.20
N ASP A 340 -8.66 -15.95 9.99
CA ASP A 340 -9.84 -16.51 9.31
C ASP A 340 -9.59 -17.99 9.04
N LEU A 341 -9.72 -18.80 10.08
CA LEU A 341 -9.22 -20.17 10.01
C LEU A 341 -10.13 -21.08 9.18
N ASN A 342 -11.36 -20.63 8.92
CA ASN A 342 -12.42 -21.41 8.31
C ASN A 342 -12.86 -20.90 6.93
N ASP A 343 -12.23 -19.84 6.41
CA ASP A 343 -12.50 -19.23 5.09
C ASP A 343 -13.97 -18.74 4.99
N ASN A 344 -14.44 -18.01 6.01
CA ASN A 344 -15.78 -17.44 5.98
C ASN A 344 -15.81 -15.92 5.86
N ASP A 345 -14.64 -15.28 5.80
CA ASP A 345 -14.46 -13.83 5.71
C ASP A 345 -15.04 -13.04 6.91
N GLU A 346 -15.28 -13.70 8.05
CA GLU A 346 -15.85 -13.09 9.25
C GLU A 346 -14.91 -13.25 10.46
N ALA A 347 -14.79 -12.21 11.29
CA ALA A 347 -14.04 -12.30 12.54
C ALA A 347 -14.83 -13.07 13.61
N ASP A 348 -14.81 -14.40 13.53
CA ASP A 348 -15.59 -15.27 14.41
C ASP A 348 -15.11 -15.23 15.87
N ALA A 349 -15.96 -15.77 16.75
CA ALA A 349 -15.63 -15.91 18.16
C ALA A 349 -14.40 -16.82 18.36
N GLY A 350 -13.25 -16.21 18.68
CA GLY A 350 -11.99 -16.91 18.94
C GLY A 350 -10.87 -16.55 17.96
N GLU A 351 -11.21 -15.86 16.87
CA GLU A 351 -10.30 -15.44 15.82
C GLU A 351 -9.71 -14.04 16.04
N GLU A 352 -10.38 -13.26 16.89
CA GLU A 352 -9.87 -11.99 17.40
C GLU A 352 -8.59 -12.15 18.24
N VAL A 353 -7.55 -11.41 17.85
CA VAL A 353 -6.23 -11.51 18.49
C VAL A 353 -6.10 -10.53 19.65
N ALA A 354 -6.35 -11.05 20.86
CA ALA A 354 -6.22 -10.29 22.09
C ALA A 354 -4.74 -10.02 22.50
N PRO A 355 -4.44 -8.90 23.16
CA PRO A 355 -3.09 -8.58 23.61
C PRO A 355 -2.62 -9.56 24.70
N ASN A 356 -1.32 -9.91 24.69
CA ASN A 356 -0.72 -10.79 25.71
C ASN A 356 -0.43 -10.09 27.05
N ALA A 357 -0.41 -8.75 27.05
CA ALA A 357 -0.46 -7.89 28.23
C ALA A 357 -1.10 -6.55 27.84
N PRO A 358 -1.65 -5.74 28.76
CA PRO A 358 -2.31 -4.48 28.39
C PRO A 358 -1.45 -3.59 27.47
N GLY A 359 -1.94 -3.35 26.25
CA GLY A 359 -1.23 -2.62 25.19
C GLY A 359 -0.07 -3.37 24.53
N ASN A 360 0.05 -4.69 24.66
CA ASN A 360 1.16 -5.45 24.09
C ASN A 360 0.65 -6.65 23.28
N TRP A 361 1.04 -6.70 22.01
CA TRP A 361 0.91 -7.83 21.09
C TRP A 361 2.30 -8.39 20.77
N ARG A 362 3.09 -8.62 21.82
CA ARG A 362 4.50 -9.03 21.71
C ARG A 362 4.60 -10.55 21.66
N PHE A 363 4.21 -11.15 20.54
CA PHE A 363 4.27 -12.60 20.34
C PHE A 363 5.62 -13.00 19.73
N PRO A 364 6.42 -13.83 20.40
CA PRO A 364 7.70 -14.29 19.85
C PRO A 364 7.47 -15.30 18.73
N PHE A 365 8.25 -15.20 17.66
CA PHE A 365 8.28 -16.16 16.57
C PHE A 365 8.89 -17.51 17.02
N LYS A 366 8.23 -18.60 16.64
CA LYS A 366 8.74 -19.97 16.77
C LYS A 366 9.31 -20.44 15.44
N ASP A 367 10.61 -20.71 15.43
CA ASP A 367 11.32 -21.21 14.24
C ASP A 367 11.16 -22.73 14.08
N PHE A 368 10.62 -23.16 12.92
CA PHE A 368 10.42 -24.56 12.53
C PHE A 368 11.49 -25.08 11.54
N THR A 369 12.52 -24.29 11.22
CA THR A 369 13.56 -24.63 10.23
C THR A 369 14.21 -25.99 10.50
N ALA A 370 14.46 -26.33 11.77
CA ALA A 370 15.10 -27.60 12.11
C ALA A 370 14.16 -28.81 11.96
N GLN A 371 12.85 -28.59 12.09
CA GLN A 371 11.80 -29.61 12.02
C GLN A 371 11.47 -29.93 10.56
N VAL A 372 11.33 -28.88 9.73
CA VAL A 372 10.96 -29.02 8.32
C VAL A 372 12.15 -29.45 7.46
N GLY A 373 13.34 -28.84 7.69
CA GLY A 373 14.51 -29.05 6.84
C GLY A 373 14.47 -28.23 5.55
N ALA A 374 15.25 -28.62 4.54
CA ALA A 374 15.30 -27.89 3.27
C ALA A 374 13.91 -27.84 2.57
N PRO A 375 13.53 -26.72 1.91
CA PRO A 375 14.39 -25.56 1.59
C PRO A 375 14.56 -24.51 2.71
N CYS A 376 14.02 -24.72 3.91
CA CYS A 376 14.22 -23.82 5.05
C CYS A 376 15.71 -23.69 5.42
N ALA A 377 16.12 -22.50 5.84
CA ALA A 377 17.50 -22.20 6.25
C ALA A 377 17.52 -21.13 7.35
N PRO A 378 18.65 -20.92 8.06
CA PRO A 378 18.74 -19.85 9.06
C PRO A 378 18.43 -18.44 8.53
N THR A 379 18.58 -18.23 7.22
CA THR A 379 18.25 -16.98 6.51
C THR A 379 16.88 -17.01 5.82
N LEU A 380 16.16 -18.12 5.92
CA LEU A 380 14.85 -18.40 5.33
C LEU A 380 14.07 -19.27 6.32
N GLN A 381 13.72 -18.67 7.47
CA GLN A 381 13.22 -19.46 8.60
C GLN A 381 11.78 -19.92 8.35
N CYS A 382 11.48 -21.20 8.58
CA CYS A 382 10.11 -21.71 8.46
C CYS A 382 9.26 -21.42 9.70
N SER A 383 7.98 -21.15 9.49
CA SER A 383 7.04 -20.71 10.53
C SER A 383 6.05 -21.80 10.96
N TRP A 384 5.98 -22.92 10.25
CA TRP A 384 5.10 -24.05 10.61
C TRP A 384 5.66 -25.37 10.07
N ASP A 385 5.02 -26.50 10.42
CA ASP A 385 5.36 -27.84 9.93
C ASP A 385 4.19 -28.44 9.14
N PRO A 386 4.29 -28.57 7.79
CA PRO A 386 3.21 -29.04 6.93
C PRO A 386 2.83 -30.51 7.15
N LYS A 387 3.60 -31.26 7.93
CA LYS A 387 3.32 -32.67 8.27
C LYS A 387 2.56 -32.83 9.58
N VAL A 388 2.35 -31.73 10.32
CA VAL A 388 1.77 -31.76 11.65
C VAL A 388 0.57 -30.82 11.68
N ALA A 389 -0.63 -31.40 11.76
CA ALA A 389 -1.87 -30.65 11.92
C ALA A 389 -1.77 -29.65 13.09
N TYR A 390 -2.29 -28.44 12.88
CA TYR A 390 -2.28 -27.31 13.81
C TYR A 390 -0.90 -26.74 14.17
N SER A 391 0.18 -27.11 13.48
CA SER A 391 1.52 -26.57 13.76
C SER A 391 1.63 -25.05 13.55
N TRP A 392 0.85 -24.49 12.60
CA TRP A 392 0.76 -23.06 12.32
C TRP A 392 0.23 -22.24 13.51
N GLN A 393 -0.51 -22.83 14.45
CA GLN A 393 -1.06 -22.14 15.62
C GLN A 393 0.01 -21.53 16.53
N ASP A 394 1.22 -22.08 16.50
CA ASP A 394 2.34 -21.56 17.29
C ASP A 394 2.73 -20.13 16.88
N ASN A 395 2.53 -19.75 15.60
CA ASN A 395 2.86 -18.43 15.06
C ASN A 395 1.65 -17.58 14.67
N ALA A 396 0.42 -18.12 14.63
CA ALA A 396 -0.78 -17.39 14.20
C ALA A 396 -0.94 -15.98 14.82
N LYS A 397 -0.79 -15.86 16.14
CA LYS A 397 -0.88 -14.56 16.84
C LYS A 397 0.29 -13.63 16.53
N GLN A 398 1.47 -14.18 16.26
CA GLN A 398 2.61 -13.40 15.82
C GLN A 398 2.39 -12.89 14.39
N ASN A 399 1.91 -13.74 13.48
CA ASN A 399 1.62 -13.38 12.10
C ASN A 399 0.57 -12.25 12.05
N ALA A 400 -0.54 -12.37 12.79
CA ALA A 400 -1.53 -11.30 12.91
C ALA A 400 -0.94 -9.97 13.45
N ALA A 401 -0.07 -10.02 14.46
CA ALA A 401 0.59 -8.81 14.97
C ALA A 401 1.61 -8.22 13.98
N GLN A 402 2.25 -9.05 13.16
CA GLN A 402 3.17 -8.65 12.09
C GLN A 402 2.40 -7.97 10.95
N LEU A 403 1.30 -8.56 10.49
CA LEU A 403 0.39 -8.00 9.49
C LEU A 403 -0.20 -6.66 9.93
N PHE A 404 -0.63 -6.54 11.20
CA PHE A 404 -1.09 -5.26 11.73
C PHE A 404 -0.01 -4.18 11.65
N TRP A 405 1.24 -4.53 11.95
CA TRP A 405 2.35 -3.60 11.82
C TRP A 405 2.64 -3.24 10.36
N TYR A 406 2.70 -4.22 9.45
CA TYR A 406 2.97 -4.00 8.03
C TYR A 406 1.89 -3.14 7.37
N THR A 407 0.61 -3.51 7.50
CA THR A 407 -0.50 -2.81 6.84
C THR A 407 -0.63 -1.35 7.27
N ASN A 408 -0.48 -1.05 8.57
CA ASN A 408 -0.51 0.34 9.05
C ASN A 408 0.77 1.11 8.72
N ASN A 409 1.95 0.45 8.74
CA ASN A 409 3.21 1.09 8.32
C ASN A 409 3.17 1.43 6.82
N TRP A 410 2.61 0.55 6.00
CA TRP A 410 2.46 0.74 4.57
C TRP A 410 1.45 1.83 4.24
N HIS A 411 0.28 1.81 4.88
CA HIS A 411 -0.71 2.89 4.81
C HIS A 411 -0.06 4.26 5.07
N ASP A 412 0.74 4.38 6.14
CA ASP A 412 1.46 5.61 6.46
C ASP A 412 2.48 6.03 5.38
N HIS A 413 3.14 5.06 4.74
CA HIS A 413 4.11 5.31 3.68
C HIS A 413 3.44 5.81 2.41
N VAL A 414 2.40 5.12 1.93
CA VAL A 414 1.69 5.48 0.69
C VAL A 414 0.87 6.77 0.85
N ALA A 415 0.40 7.08 2.06
CA ALA A 415 -0.24 8.36 2.37
C ALA A 415 0.76 9.54 2.38
N ALA A 416 2.04 9.28 2.60
CA ALA A 416 3.06 10.32 2.67
C ALA A 416 3.47 10.81 1.27
N ALA A 417 4.02 12.03 1.22
CA ALA A 417 4.64 12.53 0.00
C ALA A 417 5.90 11.70 -0.34
N PRO A 418 6.14 11.37 -1.62
CA PRO A 418 5.50 11.95 -2.81
C PRO A 418 4.32 11.16 -3.40
N ILE A 419 3.94 10.01 -2.83
CA ILE A 419 2.85 9.15 -3.31
C ILE A 419 1.50 9.84 -3.08
N GLY A 420 1.18 10.13 -1.81
CA GLY A 420 0.02 10.93 -1.43
C GLY A 420 -1.33 10.21 -1.49
N PHE A 421 -1.36 8.87 -1.45
CA PHE A 421 -2.57 8.07 -1.30
C PHE A 421 -3.10 8.13 0.14
N ASN A 422 -3.63 9.30 0.50
CA ASN A 422 -4.19 9.59 1.82
C ASN A 422 -5.73 9.53 1.77
N ARG A 423 -6.38 9.75 2.91
CA ARG A 423 -7.85 9.68 3.03
C ARG A 423 -8.63 10.48 1.99
N ALA A 424 -8.12 11.64 1.55
CA ALA A 424 -8.78 12.44 0.52
C ALA A 424 -8.60 11.89 -0.91
N ALA A 425 -7.64 10.99 -1.10
CA ALA A 425 -7.39 10.24 -2.33
C ALA A 425 -7.94 8.80 -2.26
N GLY A 426 -8.77 8.49 -1.26
CA GLY A 426 -9.44 7.19 -1.11
C GLY A 426 -8.62 6.11 -0.41
N SER A 427 -7.71 6.43 0.51
CA SER A 427 -7.05 5.39 1.34
C SER A 427 -8.02 4.69 2.28
N TYR A 428 -7.66 3.48 2.72
CA TYR A 428 -8.43 2.70 3.69
C TYR A 428 -8.30 3.27 5.09
N ASP A 429 -9.40 3.80 5.63
CA ASP A 429 -9.47 4.45 6.94
C ASP A 429 -10.69 3.97 7.73
N VAL A 430 -10.45 3.44 8.95
CA VAL A 430 -11.50 3.04 9.91
C VAL A 430 -12.42 4.21 10.26
N ALA A 431 -11.89 5.43 10.20
CA ALA A 431 -12.67 6.65 10.44
C ALA A 431 -13.80 6.88 9.42
N ASP A 432 -13.73 6.24 8.26
CA ASP A 432 -14.77 6.25 7.22
C ASP A 432 -15.64 4.98 7.23
N GLY A 433 -15.37 4.03 8.14
CA GLY A 433 -15.95 2.70 8.09
C GLY A 433 -15.36 1.84 6.97
N ASP A 434 -14.13 2.15 6.56
CA ASP A 434 -13.46 1.58 5.39
C ASP A 434 -12.03 1.08 5.72
N PRO A 435 -11.84 0.20 6.73
CA PRO A 435 -10.56 -0.47 6.89
C PRO A 435 -10.27 -1.46 5.76
N ILE A 436 -9.01 -1.90 5.68
CA ILE A 436 -8.73 -3.23 5.15
C ILE A 436 -9.03 -4.26 6.24
N GLU A 437 -9.92 -5.21 5.94
CA GLU A 437 -10.11 -6.45 6.68
C GLU A 437 -8.99 -7.42 6.29
N VAL A 438 -8.16 -7.84 7.25
CA VAL A 438 -6.94 -8.61 6.98
C VAL A 438 -7.03 -9.97 7.66
N ASN A 439 -7.10 -11.02 6.84
CA ASN A 439 -7.23 -12.41 7.25
C ASN A 439 -5.81 -13.03 7.33
N ALA A 440 -5.28 -13.22 8.53
CA ALA A 440 -3.86 -13.51 8.71
C ALA A 440 -3.41 -14.93 8.34
N ASP A 441 -4.26 -15.94 8.56
CA ASP A 441 -3.99 -17.36 8.30
C ASP A 441 -5.21 -17.97 7.61
N ASP A 442 -5.62 -17.32 6.53
CA ASP A 442 -6.88 -17.60 5.85
C ASP A 442 -6.93 -19.05 5.36
N GLY A 443 -7.98 -19.78 5.75
CA GLY A 443 -8.20 -21.18 5.40
C GLY A 443 -7.24 -22.19 6.05
N ALA A 444 -6.44 -21.81 7.06
CA ALA A 444 -5.44 -22.70 7.67
C ALA A 444 -6.01 -23.97 8.35
N ASN A 445 -7.33 -24.06 8.54
CA ASN A 445 -8.04 -25.20 9.15
C ASN A 445 -9.20 -25.74 8.29
N THR A 446 -9.10 -25.66 6.96
CA THR A 446 -10.14 -26.21 6.06
C THR A 446 -9.98 -27.71 5.78
N ALA A 447 -8.83 -28.31 6.13
CA ALA A 447 -8.52 -29.73 5.95
C ALA A 447 -7.98 -30.39 7.25
N ASP A 448 -8.84 -30.59 8.25
CA ASP A 448 -8.53 -31.35 9.48
C ASP A 448 -7.29 -30.85 10.27
N GLY A 449 -7.13 -29.52 10.40
CA GLY A 449 -5.97 -28.89 11.04
C GLY A 449 -4.85 -28.50 10.09
N LEU A 450 -5.05 -28.65 8.79
CA LEU A 450 -4.20 -28.18 7.71
C LEU A 450 -5.01 -27.29 6.75
N PRO A 451 -4.36 -26.46 5.92
CA PRO A 451 -5.03 -25.80 4.80
C PRO A 451 -5.35 -26.80 3.68
N ASP A 452 -6.39 -26.52 2.91
CA ASP A 452 -6.63 -27.17 1.61
C ASP A 452 -5.84 -26.49 0.47
N TYR A 453 -5.90 -27.08 -0.72
CA TYR A 453 -5.19 -26.61 -1.91
C TYR A 453 -5.51 -25.17 -2.35
N TYR A 454 -6.72 -24.66 -2.04
CA TYR A 454 -7.12 -23.30 -2.42
C TYR A 454 -6.58 -22.23 -1.46
N HIS A 455 -6.05 -22.65 -0.31
CA HIS A 455 -5.58 -21.78 0.77
C HIS A 455 -4.09 -21.96 1.06
N THR A 456 -3.32 -22.29 0.02
CA THR A 456 -1.86 -22.40 0.09
C THR A 456 -1.17 -21.69 -1.06
N ASP A 457 0.10 -21.32 -0.85
CA ASP A 457 1.02 -20.77 -1.85
C ASP A 457 0.52 -19.52 -2.58
N ASN A 458 -0.28 -18.71 -1.89
CA ASN A 458 -0.82 -17.48 -2.45
C ASN A 458 -1.09 -16.42 -1.37
N ALA A 459 -1.47 -15.25 -1.83
CA ALA A 459 -2.16 -14.21 -1.07
C ALA A 459 -3.08 -13.47 -2.05
N ASN A 460 -4.04 -12.70 -1.55
CA ASN A 460 -4.81 -11.83 -2.43
C ASN A 460 -5.36 -10.61 -1.72
N MET A 461 -5.75 -9.64 -2.54
CA MET A 461 -6.51 -8.47 -2.15
C MET A 461 -7.80 -8.41 -2.97
N LEU A 462 -8.92 -8.20 -2.28
CA LEU A 462 -10.17 -7.71 -2.85
C LEU A 462 -10.19 -6.18 -2.71
N PRO A 463 -9.77 -5.43 -3.75
CA PRO A 463 -9.86 -3.99 -3.74
C PRO A 463 -11.31 -3.55 -4.01
N THR A 464 -11.88 -2.83 -3.07
CA THR A 464 -13.21 -2.25 -3.14
C THR A 464 -13.15 -0.74 -3.39
N PRO A 465 -14.22 -0.12 -3.93
CA PRO A 465 -14.35 1.33 -4.01
C PRO A 465 -14.17 2.03 -2.66
N ASP A 466 -13.78 3.30 -2.69
CA ASP A 466 -13.66 4.15 -1.49
C ASP A 466 -14.95 4.15 -0.66
N GLY A 467 -14.81 3.97 0.66
CA GLY A 467 -15.94 3.86 1.60
C GLY A 467 -16.51 2.46 1.78
N ILE A 468 -15.96 1.44 1.11
CA ILE A 468 -16.30 0.02 1.31
C ILE A 468 -15.02 -0.69 1.74
N PRO A 469 -15.01 -1.42 2.88
CA PRO A 469 -13.82 -2.13 3.35
C PRO A 469 -13.22 -3.05 2.28
N GLY A 470 -11.90 -2.96 2.09
CA GLY A 470 -11.16 -3.93 1.29
C GLY A 470 -10.88 -5.19 2.10
N ARG A 471 -10.51 -6.30 1.44
CA ARG A 471 -10.13 -7.53 2.13
C ARG A 471 -8.79 -8.06 1.64
N MET A 472 -7.89 -8.38 2.56
CA MET A 472 -6.58 -8.96 2.27
C MET A 472 -6.50 -10.33 2.91
N GLN A 473 -6.33 -11.38 2.10
CA GLN A 473 -6.27 -12.76 2.56
C GLN A 473 -4.83 -13.27 2.44
N MET A 474 -4.27 -13.71 3.58
CA MET A 474 -2.88 -14.14 3.70
C MET A 474 -2.85 -15.64 3.99
N TYR A 475 -2.26 -16.43 3.09
CA TYR A 475 -2.23 -17.90 3.21
C TYR A 475 -0.91 -18.43 3.81
N LEU A 476 -0.90 -19.73 4.03
CA LEU A 476 0.32 -20.49 4.31
C LEU A 476 1.00 -20.89 3.00
N PHE A 477 2.31 -20.73 2.92
CA PHE A 477 3.13 -21.33 1.88
C PHE A 477 3.61 -22.70 2.33
N ARG A 478 3.86 -23.58 1.34
CA ARG A 478 4.11 -25.02 1.41
C ARG A 478 2.83 -25.87 1.46
N ASP A 479 2.25 -26.18 0.30
CA ASP A 479 1.10 -27.07 0.17
C ASP A 479 1.39 -28.47 0.77
N PRO A 480 0.66 -28.88 1.83
CA PRO A 480 0.85 -30.18 2.47
C PRO A 480 0.42 -31.36 1.58
N THR A 481 -0.39 -31.12 0.55
CA THR A 481 -0.86 -32.12 -0.42
C THR A 481 0.12 -32.34 -1.57
N TRP A 482 1.10 -31.44 -1.76
CA TRP A 482 2.13 -31.52 -2.79
C TRP A 482 3.54 -31.62 -2.18
N PRO A 483 4.06 -32.85 -1.94
CA PRO A 483 5.36 -33.04 -1.27
C PRO A 483 6.55 -32.37 -1.97
N GLU A 484 6.51 -32.25 -3.30
CA GLU A 484 7.55 -31.65 -4.13
C GLU A 484 7.44 -30.14 -4.30
N ASP A 485 6.44 -29.51 -3.67
CA ASP A 485 6.28 -28.06 -3.69
C ASP A 485 7.61 -27.36 -3.34
N PRO A 486 8.08 -26.42 -4.18
CA PRO A 486 9.36 -25.75 -3.99
C PRO A 486 9.37 -24.64 -2.92
N PHE A 487 8.21 -24.17 -2.44
CA PHE A 487 8.12 -23.09 -1.45
C PHE A 487 8.59 -23.54 -0.05
N ILE A 488 9.01 -22.58 0.78
CA ILE A 488 9.27 -22.84 2.20
C ILE A 488 7.96 -22.87 3.00
N ALA A 489 7.93 -23.62 4.11
CA ALA A 489 6.78 -23.63 5.02
C ALA A 489 6.71 -22.34 5.86
N ALA A 490 6.03 -21.32 5.32
CA ALA A 490 6.01 -19.97 5.87
C ALA A 490 4.59 -19.37 5.90
N ASN A 491 4.35 -18.39 6.77
CA ASN A 491 3.20 -17.51 6.68
C ASN A 491 3.49 -16.43 5.63
N SER A 492 2.60 -16.21 4.67
CA SER A 492 2.75 -15.12 3.70
C SER A 492 2.81 -13.73 4.37
N GLY A 493 2.08 -13.54 5.48
CA GLY A 493 2.06 -12.31 6.27
C GLY A 493 3.38 -11.95 6.98
N ASP A 494 4.36 -12.86 6.97
CA ASP A 494 5.69 -12.61 7.51
C ASP A 494 6.63 -11.93 6.48
N GLU A 495 6.31 -11.95 5.18
CA GLU A 495 7.11 -11.32 4.12
C GLU A 495 6.59 -9.91 3.76
N ALA A 496 7.45 -8.91 3.90
CA ALA A 496 7.07 -7.52 3.69
C ALA A 496 6.63 -7.23 2.24
N ASP A 497 7.31 -7.79 1.24
CA ASP A 497 7.00 -7.52 -0.17
C ASP A 497 5.61 -8.07 -0.54
N VAL A 498 5.25 -9.29 -0.12
CA VAL A 498 3.92 -9.87 -0.34
C VAL A 498 2.84 -9.00 0.30
N VAL A 499 2.97 -8.62 1.57
CA VAL A 499 1.95 -7.79 2.25
C VAL A 499 1.83 -6.40 1.61
N TYR A 500 2.95 -5.80 1.20
CA TYR A 500 2.93 -4.49 0.53
C TYR A 500 2.42 -4.58 -0.91
N HIS A 501 2.65 -5.70 -1.60
CA HIS A 501 2.09 -6.03 -2.90
C HIS A 501 0.57 -6.06 -2.79
N GLU A 502 0.01 -6.88 -1.91
CA GLU A 502 -1.44 -7.02 -1.73
C GLU A 502 -2.11 -5.67 -1.40
N TYR A 503 -1.51 -4.89 -0.48
CA TYR A 503 -2.05 -3.56 -0.16
C TYR A 503 -2.08 -2.64 -1.40
N THR A 504 -1.05 -2.73 -2.24
CA THR A 504 -0.88 -1.83 -3.38
C THR A 504 -1.90 -2.12 -4.50
N HIS A 505 -2.49 -3.31 -4.57
CA HIS A 505 -3.70 -3.52 -5.38
C HIS A 505 -4.81 -2.54 -4.96
N GLY A 506 -5.00 -2.33 -3.65
CA GLY A 506 -5.95 -1.35 -3.15
C GLY A 506 -5.62 0.08 -3.59
N LEU A 507 -4.34 0.47 -3.60
CA LEU A 507 -3.91 1.79 -4.11
C LEU A 507 -4.23 1.95 -5.59
N SER A 508 -3.81 1.00 -6.43
CA SER A 508 -3.95 1.14 -7.88
C SER A 508 -5.43 1.08 -8.31
N ASN A 509 -6.22 0.18 -7.73
CA ASN A 509 -7.64 0.03 -8.03
C ASN A 509 -8.52 1.18 -7.52
N ARG A 510 -8.08 1.95 -6.50
CA ARG A 510 -8.78 3.16 -6.04
C ARG A 510 -8.33 4.44 -6.76
N LEU A 511 -7.24 4.41 -7.51
CA LEU A 511 -6.78 5.56 -8.30
C LEU A 511 -7.14 5.46 -9.78
N VAL A 512 -7.24 4.25 -10.34
CA VAL A 512 -7.63 4.00 -11.73
C VAL A 512 -9.09 3.56 -11.77
N THR A 513 -10.00 4.52 -11.65
CA THR A 513 -11.44 4.26 -11.48
C THR A 513 -12.30 4.88 -12.57
N ASP A 514 -13.54 4.41 -12.66
CA ASP A 514 -14.62 5.11 -13.34
C ASP A 514 -15.12 6.30 -12.51
N ALA A 515 -16.15 6.99 -13.00
CA ALA A 515 -16.73 8.16 -12.33
C ALA A 515 -17.47 7.82 -11.03
N ASP A 516 -17.88 6.56 -10.84
CA ASP A 516 -18.56 6.07 -9.63
C ASP A 516 -17.55 5.53 -8.60
N GLY A 517 -16.25 5.52 -8.93
CA GLY A 517 -15.17 5.04 -8.06
C GLY A 517 -14.92 3.53 -8.15
N ASN A 518 -15.53 2.84 -9.14
CA ASN A 518 -15.22 1.43 -9.38
C ASN A 518 -13.88 1.31 -10.10
N SER A 519 -13.08 0.30 -9.74
CA SER A 519 -11.83 0.04 -10.45
C SER A 519 -12.07 -0.21 -11.94
N THR A 520 -11.16 0.31 -12.74
CA THR A 520 -11.12 0.10 -14.20
C THR A 520 -9.81 -0.56 -14.63
N LEU A 521 -9.06 -1.14 -13.69
CA LEU A 521 -7.98 -2.09 -14.00
C LEU A 521 -8.57 -3.45 -14.39
N VAL A 522 -9.38 -3.42 -15.43
CA VAL A 522 -9.96 -4.58 -16.09
C VAL A 522 -9.10 -4.92 -17.32
N GLY A 523 -9.35 -6.06 -17.96
CA GLY A 523 -8.59 -6.46 -19.14
C GLY A 523 -7.17 -6.93 -18.87
N TRP A 524 -6.50 -7.41 -19.92
CA TRP A 524 -5.18 -8.04 -19.78
C TRP A 524 -4.09 -7.03 -19.41
N GLN A 525 -4.00 -5.89 -20.09
CA GLN A 525 -2.94 -4.90 -19.80
C GLN A 525 -3.21 -4.12 -18.51
N GLY A 526 -4.48 -3.78 -18.24
CA GLY A 526 -4.88 -3.14 -16.99
C GLY A 526 -4.54 -3.99 -15.76
N GLY A 527 -4.90 -5.28 -15.79
CA GLY A 527 -4.55 -6.25 -14.74
C GLY A 527 -3.04 -6.42 -14.57
N SER A 528 -2.31 -6.55 -15.70
CA SER A 528 -0.84 -6.67 -15.69
C SER A 528 -0.15 -5.47 -15.03
N MET A 529 -0.63 -4.25 -15.28
CA MET A 529 -0.09 -3.09 -14.58
C MET A 529 -0.44 -3.12 -13.08
N GLY A 530 -1.63 -3.61 -12.71
CA GLY A 530 -2.03 -3.87 -11.33
C GLY A 530 -0.99 -4.67 -10.56
N GLU A 531 -0.64 -5.85 -11.06
CA GLU A 531 0.42 -6.73 -10.51
C GLU A 531 1.78 -6.03 -10.42
N ALA A 532 2.15 -5.35 -11.52
CA ALA A 532 3.44 -4.72 -11.65
C ALA A 532 3.64 -3.51 -10.72
N TRP A 533 2.60 -2.70 -10.49
CA TRP A 533 2.67 -1.62 -9.51
C TRP A 533 2.82 -2.17 -8.10
N SER A 534 2.13 -3.26 -7.80
CA SER A 534 2.22 -3.92 -6.50
C SER A 534 3.64 -4.38 -6.20
N ASP A 535 4.31 -5.03 -7.15
CA ASP A 535 5.74 -5.35 -7.04
C ASP A 535 6.62 -4.10 -6.94
N TRP A 536 6.38 -3.12 -7.83
CA TRP A 536 7.25 -1.96 -7.96
C TRP A 536 7.27 -1.07 -6.71
N TYR A 537 6.11 -0.75 -6.13
CA TYR A 537 6.07 0.07 -4.92
C TYR A 537 6.69 -0.69 -3.73
N ALA A 538 6.33 -1.96 -3.54
CA ALA A 538 6.88 -2.78 -2.47
C ALA A 538 8.42 -2.79 -2.52
N PHE A 539 9.00 -3.06 -3.70
CA PHE A 539 10.45 -3.09 -3.85
C PHE A 539 11.10 -1.72 -3.86
N ASP A 540 10.48 -0.65 -4.39
CA ASP A 540 11.03 0.70 -4.27
C ASP A 540 11.22 1.06 -2.79
N TYR A 541 10.20 0.80 -1.98
CA TYR A 541 10.28 1.03 -0.54
C TYR A 541 11.37 0.17 0.12
N LEU A 542 11.34 -1.16 -0.08
CA LEU A 542 12.29 -2.06 0.58
C LEU A 542 13.75 -1.77 0.21
N VAL A 543 14.00 -1.39 -1.04
CA VAL A 543 15.33 -0.93 -1.50
C VAL A 543 15.67 0.43 -0.89
N SER A 544 14.74 1.39 -0.85
CA SER A 544 14.99 2.72 -0.27
C SER A 544 15.31 2.66 1.23
N GLN A 545 14.72 1.69 1.95
CA GLN A 545 15.03 1.39 3.36
C GLN A 545 16.32 0.58 3.53
N GLY A 546 16.91 0.11 2.42
CA GLY A 546 18.11 -0.71 2.41
C GLY A 546 17.90 -2.12 2.97
N LEU A 547 16.65 -2.61 2.97
CA LEU A 547 16.24 -3.94 3.41
C LEU A 547 16.45 -4.97 2.30
N GLN A 548 16.25 -4.56 1.05
CA GLN A 548 16.61 -5.32 -0.15
C GLN A 548 17.86 -4.72 -0.81
N LYS A 549 18.59 -5.56 -1.54
CA LYS A 549 19.83 -5.17 -2.22
C LYS A 549 19.51 -4.83 -3.68
N ASP A 550 19.97 -3.66 -4.11
CA ASP A 550 19.88 -3.18 -5.50
C ASP A 550 21.18 -2.41 -5.79
N THR A 551 22.05 -2.96 -6.64
CA THR A 551 23.30 -2.34 -7.07
C THR A 551 23.21 -1.91 -8.53
N LYS A 552 24.31 -1.99 -9.28
CA LYS A 552 24.29 -1.80 -10.74
C LYS A 552 24.27 -3.12 -11.49
N ALA A 553 24.44 -4.23 -10.78
CA ALA A 553 24.32 -5.55 -11.37
C ALA A 553 22.82 -5.87 -11.50
N PRO A 554 22.38 -6.42 -12.64
CA PRO A 554 21.00 -6.88 -12.79
C PRO A 554 20.77 -8.18 -11.99
N GLY A 555 19.52 -8.52 -11.75
CA GLY A 555 19.13 -9.81 -11.20
C GLY A 555 19.17 -9.87 -9.67
N GLU A 556 19.08 -8.73 -8.96
CA GLU A 556 19.18 -8.66 -7.50
C GLU A 556 17.81 -8.51 -6.80
N VAL A 557 16.81 -7.95 -7.50
CA VAL A 557 15.50 -7.56 -6.95
C VAL A 557 14.47 -8.67 -7.20
N LEU A 558 14.58 -9.74 -6.43
CA LEU A 558 13.74 -10.94 -6.53
C LEU A 558 12.45 -10.80 -5.70
N VAL A 559 11.29 -10.89 -6.36
CA VAL A 559 9.95 -10.93 -5.74
C VAL A 559 9.71 -12.27 -5.04
N GLY A 560 9.21 -12.24 -3.80
CA GLY A 560 8.94 -13.44 -3.01
C GLY A 560 10.22 -14.20 -2.65
N ARG A 561 11.31 -13.46 -2.39
CA ARG A 561 12.63 -14.06 -2.10
C ARG A 561 12.56 -15.04 -0.93
N TYR A 562 11.77 -14.73 0.09
CA TYR A 562 11.68 -15.54 1.30
C TYR A 562 10.81 -16.77 1.08
N VAL A 563 9.53 -16.63 0.73
CA VAL A 563 8.65 -17.79 0.47
C VAL A 563 9.19 -18.65 -0.68
N GLY A 564 9.77 -18.02 -1.71
CA GLY A 564 10.31 -18.66 -2.89
C GLY A 564 11.71 -19.28 -2.72
N ALA A 565 12.25 -19.32 -1.50
CA ALA A 565 13.55 -19.92 -1.21
C ALA A 565 14.74 -19.37 -2.04
N ASN A 566 14.79 -18.07 -2.30
CA ASN A 566 15.72 -17.39 -3.24
C ASN A 566 15.67 -17.92 -4.69
N GLN A 567 14.53 -18.44 -5.13
CA GLN A 567 14.28 -18.86 -6.52
C GLN A 567 13.21 -17.97 -7.16
N ASN A 568 13.23 -17.92 -8.49
CA ASN A 568 12.23 -17.23 -9.31
C ASN A 568 10.96 -18.09 -9.41
N LEU A 569 10.20 -18.21 -8.31
CA LEU A 569 8.99 -19.05 -8.24
C LEU A 569 7.70 -18.26 -8.45
N ILE A 570 7.67 -16.99 -8.02
CA ILE A 570 6.48 -16.12 -8.13
C ILE A 570 6.50 -15.26 -9.40
N ARG A 571 7.71 -14.90 -9.86
CA ARG A 571 7.98 -14.20 -11.12
C ARG A 571 9.03 -14.98 -11.89
N THR A 572 9.06 -14.81 -13.20
CA THR A 572 10.01 -15.53 -14.05
C THR A 572 11.43 -14.97 -13.91
N GLN A 573 11.58 -13.69 -13.54
CA GLN A 573 12.88 -13.09 -13.25
C GLN A 573 12.84 -11.93 -12.24
N PRO A 574 14.02 -11.45 -11.78
CA PRO A 574 14.10 -10.28 -10.92
C PRO A 574 13.66 -8.97 -11.61
N LEU A 575 13.06 -8.07 -10.84
CA LEU A 575 12.49 -6.79 -11.30
C LEU A 575 13.52 -5.80 -11.87
N ASP A 576 14.80 -5.94 -11.52
CA ASP A 576 15.91 -5.10 -11.99
C ASP A 576 16.59 -5.64 -13.25
N CYS A 577 15.94 -6.58 -13.95
CA CYS A 577 16.42 -7.11 -15.21
C CYS A 577 16.33 -6.08 -16.34
N THR A 578 17.47 -5.54 -16.78
CA THR A 578 17.54 -4.60 -17.90
C THR A 578 17.47 -5.33 -19.25
N VAL A 579 16.90 -4.71 -20.28
CA VAL A 579 16.93 -5.23 -21.66
C VAL A 579 18.34 -5.61 -22.08
N GLY A 580 18.53 -6.87 -22.49
CA GLY A 580 19.82 -7.43 -22.90
C GLY A 580 20.75 -7.82 -21.75
N ALA A 581 20.24 -7.95 -20.53
CA ALA A 581 20.99 -8.48 -19.39
C ALA A 581 21.46 -9.94 -19.64
N PRO A 582 22.56 -10.39 -19.02
CA PRO A 582 23.03 -11.76 -19.17
C PRO A 582 22.00 -12.77 -18.63
N ALA A 583 21.75 -13.84 -19.38
CA ALA A 583 20.83 -14.94 -19.00
C ALA A 583 21.12 -15.57 -17.63
N ALA A 584 22.37 -15.49 -17.16
CA ALA A 584 22.74 -16.01 -15.83
C ALA A 584 22.16 -15.19 -14.66
N ALA A 585 21.83 -13.91 -14.89
CA ALA A 585 21.22 -13.02 -13.91
C ALA A 585 19.71 -12.83 -14.20
N CYS A 586 19.35 -12.75 -15.48
CA CYS A 586 18.00 -12.53 -15.97
C CYS A 586 17.65 -13.66 -16.94
N PRO A 587 17.19 -14.81 -16.41
CA PRO A 587 17.04 -16.02 -17.22
C PRO A 587 15.89 -15.95 -18.22
N GLY A 588 14.86 -15.14 -17.97
CA GLY A 588 13.62 -15.13 -18.74
C GLY A 588 12.95 -16.51 -18.72
N THR A 589 12.27 -16.86 -19.83
CA THR A 589 11.61 -18.16 -20.01
C THR A 589 12.02 -18.83 -21.33
N GLU A 590 11.52 -20.06 -21.55
CA GLU A 590 11.77 -20.78 -22.80
C GLU A 590 11.16 -20.08 -24.03
N THR A 591 10.01 -19.43 -23.85
CA THR A 591 9.22 -18.82 -24.93
C THR A 591 9.74 -17.45 -25.36
N THR A 592 10.38 -16.70 -24.46
CA THR A 592 10.98 -15.38 -24.76
C THR A 592 12.51 -15.43 -24.87
N GLY A 593 13.15 -16.46 -24.31
CA GLY A 593 14.61 -16.53 -24.18
C GLY A 593 15.12 -15.70 -22.99
N PRO A 594 16.41 -15.27 -23.03
CA PRO A 594 17.01 -14.47 -21.96
C PRO A 594 16.20 -13.21 -21.64
N GLY A 595 16.20 -12.87 -20.36
CA GLY A 595 15.42 -11.82 -19.74
C GLY A 595 15.66 -10.37 -20.13
N GLY A 596 14.95 -9.49 -19.43
CA GLY A 596 14.86 -8.06 -19.72
C GLY A 596 13.76 -7.80 -20.75
N TYR A 597 12.51 -7.93 -20.30
CA TYR A 597 11.36 -7.98 -21.18
C TYR A 597 11.06 -6.63 -21.84
N THR A 598 10.48 -6.72 -23.03
CA THR A 598 10.03 -5.62 -23.87
C THR A 598 8.55 -5.79 -24.20
N TYR A 599 7.94 -4.75 -24.75
CA TYR A 599 6.52 -4.81 -25.11
C TYR A 599 6.21 -5.89 -26.16
N GLY A 600 7.19 -6.27 -26.98
CA GLY A 600 7.07 -7.40 -27.92
C GLY A 600 6.96 -8.76 -27.25
N ASP A 601 7.25 -8.90 -25.95
CA ASP A 601 7.15 -10.16 -25.19
C ASP A 601 5.76 -10.39 -24.59
N TYR A 602 4.84 -9.44 -24.75
CA TYR A 602 3.47 -9.54 -24.24
C TYR A 602 2.77 -10.81 -24.75
N ALA A 603 2.06 -11.51 -23.85
CA ALA A 603 1.41 -12.80 -24.03
C ALA A 603 2.37 -13.95 -24.45
N LYS A 604 3.69 -13.75 -24.34
CA LYS A 604 4.70 -14.76 -24.70
C LYS A 604 5.48 -15.26 -23.50
N ILE A 605 5.54 -14.53 -22.38
CA ILE A 605 6.41 -14.87 -21.24
C ILE A 605 6.14 -16.28 -20.72
N ILE A 606 4.88 -16.69 -20.58
CA ILE A 606 4.53 -18.09 -20.23
C ILE A 606 3.80 -18.83 -21.35
N GLY A 607 3.81 -18.29 -22.57
CA GLY A 607 3.16 -18.89 -23.76
C GLY A 607 1.67 -18.54 -23.95
N GLY A 608 1.15 -17.56 -23.18
CA GLY A 608 -0.18 -16.97 -23.33
C GLY A 608 -0.31 -15.70 -22.48
N PRO A 609 -1.42 -14.95 -22.62
CA PRO A 609 -1.67 -13.76 -21.81
C PRO A 609 -1.92 -14.15 -20.34
N GLU A 610 -1.18 -13.53 -19.42
CA GLU A 610 -1.32 -13.77 -17.98
C GLU A 610 -0.77 -12.56 -17.22
N VAL A 611 -1.55 -12.03 -16.27
CA VAL A 611 -1.32 -10.70 -15.70
C VAL A 611 -0.04 -10.61 -14.86
N HIS A 612 0.36 -11.68 -14.15
CA HIS A 612 1.58 -11.65 -13.36
C HIS A 612 2.82 -11.70 -14.27
N ALA A 613 2.79 -12.57 -15.29
CA ALA A 613 3.85 -12.71 -16.27
C ALA A 613 4.01 -11.45 -17.14
N ASP A 614 2.94 -10.99 -17.77
CA ASP A 614 2.95 -9.78 -18.61
C ASP A 614 3.18 -8.50 -17.79
N GLY A 615 2.83 -8.52 -16.50
CA GLY A 615 3.19 -7.49 -15.53
C GLY A 615 4.69 -7.27 -15.37
N GLU A 616 5.53 -8.31 -15.55
CA GLU A 616 6.99 -8.19 -15.46
C GLU A 616 7.54 -7.14 -16.46
N ILE A 617 6.92 -7.02 -17.65
CA ILE A 617 7.28 -5.99 -18.65
C ILE A 617 7.10 -4.57 -18.08
N TRP A 618 5.97 -4.32 -17.42
CA TRP A 618 5.66 -3.02 -16.84
C TRP A 618 6.51 -2.74 -15.60
N GLY A 619 6.64 -3.73 -14.71
CA GLY A 619 7.44 -3.61 -13.48
C GLY A 619 8.90 -3.28 -13.77
N GLU A 620 9.53 -4.01 -14.69
CA GLU A 620 10.91 -3.76 -15.12
C GLU A 620 11.06 -2.39 -15.81
N THR A 621 10.05 -1.97 -16.58
CA THR A 621 10.03 -0.63 -17.20
C THR A 621 10.02 0.47 -16.13
N LEU A 622 9.19 0.31 -15.09
CA LEU A 622 9.16 1.26 -13.98
C LEU A 622 10.45 1.22 -13.14
N TRP A 623 11.13 0.08 -13.06
CA TRP A 623 12.45 -0.02 -12.42
C TRP A 623 13.54 0.72 -13.20
N ASP A 624 13.52 0.64 -14.53
CA ASP A 624 14.39 1.46 -15.40
C ASP A 624 14.07 2.95 -15.25
N LEU A 625 12.78 3.30 -15.15
CA LEU A 625 12.33 4.68 -14.94
C LEU A 625 12.89 5.23 -13.63
N ARG A 626 12.67 4.49 -12.53
CA ARG A 626 13.26 4.73 -11.20
C ARG A 626 14.75 4.94 -11.27
N THR A 627 15.48 4.12 -12.01
CA THR A 627 16.94 4.25 -12.18
C THR A 627 17.32 5.54 -12.92
N ALA A 628 16.53 5.96 -13.92
CA ALA A 628 16.82 7.12 -14.76
C ALA A 628 16.51 8.48 -14.11
N ILE A 629 15.46 8.54 -13.28
CA ILE A 629 14.94 9.80 -12.70
C ILE A 629 14.92 9.83 -11.16
N GLY A 630 15.12 8.69 -10.50
CA GLY A 630 15.15 8.53 -9.05
C GLY A 630 13.79 8.14 -8.47
N SER A 631 13.80 7.30 -7.42
CA SER A 631 12.64 6.77 -6.69
C SER A 631 11.56 7.82 -6.43
N LYS A 632 11.84 8.86 -5.63
CA LYS A 632 10.84 9.88 -5.27
C LYS A 632 10.13 10.56 -6.45
N LEU A 633 10.86 10.76 -7.54
CA LEU A 633 10.27 11.37 -8.73
C LEU A 633 9.41 10.34 -9.46
N SER A 634 9.87 9.10 -9.59
CA SER A 634 9.06 8.00 -10.15
C SER A 634 7.79 7.75 -9.34
N GLU A 635 7.86 7.67 -8.00
CA GLU A 635 6.70 7.55 -7.10
C GLU A 635 5.68 8.64 -7.43
N SER A 636 6.12 9.91 -7.47
CA SER A 636 5.25 11.04 -7.81
C SER A 636 4.59 10.88 -9.18
N LEU A 637 5.37 10.58 -10.23
CA LEU A 637 4.85 10.54 -11.59
C LEU A 637 3.94 9.34 -11.84
N VAL A 638 4.27 8.17 -11.30
CA VAL A 638 3.49 6.94 -11.44
C VAL A 638 2.15 7.09 -10.73
N THR A 639 2.12 7.60 -9.48
CA THR A 639 0.83 7.81 -8.78
C THR A 639 -0.04 8.84 -9.49
N ARG A 640 0.52 9.97 -9.94
CA ARG A 640 -0.26 10.99 -10.68
C ARG A 640 -0.73 10.47 -12.05
N ALA A 641 -0.01 9.54 -12.66
CA ALA A 641 -0.41 8.94 -13.93
C ALA A 641 -1.64 8.05 -13.78
N MET A 642 -1.73 7.27 -12.70
CA MET A 642 -2.93 6.49 -12.36
C MET A 642 -4.18 7.39 -12.28
N GLU A 643 -4.06 8.54 -11.60
CA GLU A 643 -5.17 9.51 -11.47
C GLU A 643 -5.56 10.19 -12.79
N LEU A 644 -4.66 10.20 -13.78
CA LEU A 644 -4.86 10.86 -15.08
C LEU A 644 -5.25 9.88 -16.19
N SER A 645 -5.10 8.58 -15.98
CA SER A 645 -5.28 7.58 -17.03
C SER A 645 -6.74 7.40 -17.42
N PRO A 646 -7.03 6.99 -18.66
CA PRO A 646 -8.35 6.50 -19.03
C PRO A 646 -8.68 5.19 -18.29
N ALA A 647 -9.97 4.82 -18.31
CA ALA A 647 -10.43 3.51 -17.87
C ALA A 647 -9.89 2.39 -18.76
N ASN A 648 -9.60 1.22 -18.20
CA ASN A 648 -8.93 0.10 -18.86
C ASN A 648 -7.73 0.54 -19.73
N PRO A 649 -6.71 1.18 -19.13
CA PRO A 649 -5.60 1.73 -19.90
C PRO A 649 -4.72 0.63 -20.49
N SER A 650 -4.27 0.81 -21.74
CA SER A 650 -3.10 0.07 -22.25
C SER A 650 -1.80 0.56 -21.57
N PHE A 651 -0.71 -0.19 -21.72
CA PHE A 651 0.62 0.27 -21.30
C PHE A 651 1.01 1.60 -21.96
N LEU A 652 0.57 1.83 -23.21
CA LEU A 652 0.84 3.07 -23.95
C LEU A 652 0.02 4.26 -23.40
N ASP A 653 -1.23 4.03 -22.98
CA ASP A 653 -2.04 5.05 -22.30
C ASP A 653 -1.42 5.45 -20.98
N MET A 654 -0.92 4.48 -20.22
CA MET A 654 -0.27 4.76 -18.94
C MET A 654 1.09 5.45 -19.11
N ARG A 655 1.91 5.07 -20.10
CA ARG A 655 3.11 5.82 -20.50
C ARG A 655 2.76 7.28 -20.80
N ASN A 656 1.72 7.51 -21.60
CA ASN A 656 1.27 8.85 -21.96
C ASN A 656 0.81 9.64 -20.73
N SER A 657 0.16 8.97 -19.77
CA SER A 657 -0.26 9.55 -18.50
C SER A 657 0.92 9.92 -17.61
N ILE A 658 2.00 9.12 -17.58
CA ILE A 658 3.27 9.47 -16.89
C ILE A 658 3.93 10.70 -17.51
N LEU A 659 3.95 10.79 -18.84
CA LEU A 659 4.43 11.98 -19.55
C LEU A 659 3.54 13.19 -19.20
N MET A 660 2.23 13.04 -19.13
CA MET A 660 1.34 14.13 -18.73
C MET A 660 1.54 14.53 -17.26
N ALA A 661 1.75 13.58 -16.36
CA ALA A 661 2.10 13.84 -14.96
C ALA A 661 3.38 14.69 -14.85
N ASP A 662 4.44 14.37 -15.61
CA ASP A 662 5.66 15.19 -15.63
C ASP A 662 5.39 16.59 -16.20
N LYS A 663 4.47 16.70 -17.17
CA LYS A 663 4.06 18.00 -17.70
C LYS A 663 3.35 18.85 -16.66
N VAL A 664 2.45 18.26 -15.89
CA VAL A 664 1.65 18.94 -14.85
C VAL A 664 2.51 19.31 -13.65
N VAL A 665 3.27 18.36 -13.11
CA VAL A 665 3.97 18.52 -11.82
C VAL A 665 5.33 19.23 -11.99
N TYR A 666 6.06 18.95 -13.08
CA TYR A 666 7.43 19.42 -13.27
C TYR A 666 7.64 20.20 -14.57
N GLY A 667 6.57 20.59 -15.27
CA GLY A 667 6.64 21.40 -16.50
C GLY A 667 7.13 20.65 -17.74
N GLY A 668 7.34 19.34 -17.65
CA GLY A 668 7.81 18.50 -18.75
C GLY A 668 9.34 18.42 -18.87
N ILE A 669 10.08 18.69 -17.80
CA ILE A 669 11.56 18.71 -17.85
C ILE A 669 12.17 17.31 -17.94
N HIS A 670 11.43 16.25 -17.61
CA HIS A 670 11.94 14.87 -17.62
C HIS A 670 11.47 14.05 -18.83
N GLN A 671 10.56 14.57 -19.66
CA GLN A 671 10.04 13.91 -20.88
C GLN A 671 11.09 13.15 -21.69
N GLY A 672 12.27 13.76 -21.93
CA GLY A 672 13.31 13.13 -22.73
C GLY A 672 13.90 11.86 -22.09
N LYS A 673 13.99 11.81 -20.76
CA LYS A 673 14.41 10.61 -20.03
C LYS A 673 13.31 9.55 -20.01
N ILE A 674 12.07 9.98 -19.76
CA ILE A 674 10.89 9.10 -19.74
C ILE A 674 10.76 8.40 -21.09
N TRP A 675 10.74 9.16 -22.20
CA TRP A 675 10.70 8.60 -23.55
C TRP A 675 11.83 7.62 -23.84
N LYS A 676 13.05 7.90 -23.36
CA LYS A 676 14.18 7.00 -23.57
C LYS A 676 13.98 5.65 -22.86
N VAL A 677 13.42 5.66 -21.66
CA VAL A 677 13.14 4.43 -20.90
C VAL A 677 12.07 3.61 -21.60
N PHE A 678 10.91 4.21 -21.87
CA PHE A 678 9.80 3.49 -22.51
C PHE A 678 10.16 2.99 -23.91
N ALA A 679 10.84 3.80 -24.72
CA ALA A 679 11.33 3.35 -26.02
C ALA A 679 12.35 2.20 -25.90
N ASN A 680 13.21 2.18 -24.88
CA ASN A 680 14.14 1.06 -24.67
C ASN A 680 13.41 -0.26 -24.33
N ARG A 681 12.18 -0.17 -23.81
CA ARG A 681 11.30 -1.30 -23.44
C ARG A 681 10.26 -1.62 -24.52
N GLY A 682 10.43 -1.14 -25.75
CA GLY A 682 9.49 -1.41 -26.84
C GLY A 682 8.22 -0.54 -26.83
N MET A 683 8.08 0.39 -25.87
CA MET A 683 6.95 1.33 -25.78
C MET A 683 7.32 2.70 -26.37
N GLY A 684 7.94 2.69 -27.55
CA GLY A 684 8.38 3.87 -28.29
C GLY A 684 7.24 4.67 -28.93
N PHE A 685 7.61 5.74 -29.61
CA PHE A 685 6.65 6.70 -30.15
C PHE A 685 5.71 6.09 -31.18
N PHE A 686 6.14 5.08 -31.94
CA PHE A 686 5.30 4.39 -32.94
C PHE A 686 4.77 3.03 -32.48
N ALA A 687 4.91 2.70 -31.19
CA ALA A 687 4.32 1.49 -30.64
C ALA A 687 2.78 1.60 -30.73
N ALA A 688 2.12 0.47 -30.93
CA ALA A 688 0.67 0.39 -31.07
C ALA A 688 0.07 -0.65 -30.12
N ALA A 689 -1.08 -0.30 -29.57
CA ALA A 689 -2.02 -1.20 -28.91
C ALA A 689 -3.43 -0.66 -29.17
N THR A 690 -4.34 -1.51 -29.62
CA THR A 690 -5.70 -1.06 -30.00
C THR A 690 -6.47 -0.53 -28.80
N ASP A 691 -6.31 -1.16 -27.64
CA ASP A 691 -6.87 -0.81 -26.33
C ASP A 691 -6.16 -1.59 -25.19
N GLY A 692 -6.72 -1.58 -23.98
CA GLY A 692 -6.20 -2.31 -22.82
C GLY A 692 -6.39 -3.84 -22.87
N ASP A 693 -7.18 -4.35 -23.82
CA ASP A 693 -7.43 -5.79 -24.01
C ASP A 693 -6.56 -6.41 -25.11
N ASP A 694 -5.79 -5.59 -25.83
CA ASP A 694 -4.86 -6.04 -26.86
C ASP A 694 -3.75 -6.90 -26.27
N VAL A 695 -3.75 -8.19 -26.64
CA VAL A 695 -2.74 -9.19 -26.26
C VAL A 695 -1.65 -9.37 -27.32
N THR A 696 -1.72 -8.64 -28.42
CA THR A 696 -0.73 -8.66 -29.52
C THR A 696 -0.18 -7.27 -29.85
N PRO A 697 0.26 -6.48 -28.87
CA PRO A 697 0.73 -5.13 -29.13
C PRO A 697 1.98 -5.12 -30.01
N ILE A 698 2.20 -4.00 -30.70
CA ILE A 698 3.35 -3.79 -31.59
C ILE A 698 4.35 -2.88 -30.90
N GLU A 699 5.55 -3.40 -30.70
CA GLU A 699 6.65 -2.64 -30.11
C GLU A 699 7.33 -1.67 -31.09
N ASP A 700 7.88 -0.59 -30.54
CA ASP A 700 8.76 0.35 -31.21
C ASP A 700 9.84 0.85 -30.24
N PHE A 701 11.03 1.14 -30.77
CA PHE A 701 12.16 1.63 -29.98
C PHE A 701 12.50 3.10 -30.26
N SER A 702 11.65 3.80 -31.01
CA SER A 702 11.88 5.18 -31.40
C SER A 702 11.45 6.15 -30.30
N THR A 703 12.27 7.19 -30.08
CA THR A 703 11.80 8.37 -29.32
C THR A 703 11.09 9.34 -30.27
N PRO A 704 10.28 10.30 -29.75
CA PRO A 704 9.54 11.22 -30.62
C PRO A 704 10.44 11.91 -31.65
N PRO A 705 10.07 11.89 -32.95
CA PRO A 705 10.83 12.57 -34.00
C PRO A 705 10.96 14.08 -33.75
N ALA A 706 12.06 14.68 -34.23
CA ALA A 706 12.26 16.12 -34.12
C ALA A 706 11.12 16.90 -34.84
N ALA A 707 10.50 17.84 -34.14
CA ALA A 707 9.24 18.52 -34.49
C ALA A 707 9.32 19.52 -35.67
N HIS A 708 10.23 19.35 -36.62
CA HIS A 708 10.48 20.33 -37.68
C HIS A 708 9.45 20.29 -38.82
N VAL A 709 8.73 19.18 -38.98
CA VAL A 709 7.66 19.03 -39.98
C VAL A 709 6.49 18.30 -39.33
N ARG A 710 5.29 18.87 -39.49
CA ARG A 710 4.03 18.23 -39.10
C ARG A 710 3.15 18.03 -40.34
N SER A 711 2.41 16.94 -40.38
CA SER A 711 1.47 16.60 -41.43
C SER A 711 0.03 16.77 -40.95
N THR A 712 -0.88 17.02 -41.88
CA THR A 712 -2.32 16.80 -41.68
C THR A 712 -2.69 15.48 -42.35
N VAL A 713 -3.17 14.51 -41.59
CA VAL A 713 -3.76 13.28 -42.16
C VAL A 713 -5.24 13.57 -42.40
N GLN A 714 -5.73 13.36 -43.61
CA GLN A 714 -7.12 13.69 -43.96
C GLN A 714 -7.66 12.76 -45.03
N GLY A 715 -8.98 12.64 -45.13
CA GLY A 715 -9.60 11.84 -46.18
C GLY A 715 -11.10 11.72 -45.99
N THR A 716 -11.67 10.69 -46.60
CA THR A 716 -13.07 10.30 -46.45
C THR A 716 -13.24 8.89 -45.92
N VAL A 717 -14.31 8.66 -45.16
CA VAL A 717 -14.82 7.32 -44.86
C VAL A 717 -16.12 7.11 -45.61
N THR A 718 -16.21 6.02 -46.36
CA THR A 718 -17.38 5.64 -47.16
C THR A 718 -17.85 4.22 -46.86
N ASP A 719 -19.10 3.94 -47.19
CA ASP A 719 -19.65 2.58 -47.19
C ASP A 719 -19.10 1.81 -48.41
N SER A 720 -18.53 0.62 -48.21
CA SER A 720 -17.87 -0.13 -49.29
C SER A 720 -18.85 -0.65 -50.36
N GLY A 721 -20.12 -0.86 -50.01
CA GLY A 721 -21.15 -1.35 -50.93
C GLY A 721 -21.85 -0.22 -51.69
N SER A 722 -22.37 0.78 -50.98
CA SER A 722 -23.14 1.90 -51.55
C SER A 722 -22.28 3.08 -52.00
N HIS A 723 -21.03 3.14 -51.55
CA HIS A 723 -20.11 4.29 -51.74
C HIS A 723 -20.62 5.60 -51.13
N ALA A 724 -21.64 5.54 -50.27
CA ALA A 724 -22.15 6.70 -49.57
C ALA A 724 -21.14 7.18 -48.50
N PRO A 725 -21.04 8.50 -48.25
CA PRO A 725 -20.21 9.01 -47.17
C PRO A 725 -20.75 8.56 -45.80
N LEU A 726 -19.84 8.21 -44.89
CA LEU A 726 -20.18 7.77 -43.54
C LEU A 726 -19.85 8.87 -42.54
N ALA A 727 -20.88 9.51 -42.00
CA ALA A 727 -20.78 10.47 -40.91
C ALA A 727 -20.63 9.78 -39.55
N GLY A 728 -19.86 10.35 -38.62
CA GLY A 728 -19.68 9.77 -37.28
C GLY A 728 -18.84 8.48 -37.25
N ALA A 729 -18.03 8.21 -38.27
CA ALA A 729 -16.99 7.18 -38.22
C ALA A 729 -15.76 7.76 -37.51
N THR A 730 -15.06 6.94 -36.73
CA THR A 730 -13.84 7.31 -36.01
C THR A 730 -12.61 6.86 -36.80
N ILE A 731 -11.54 7.66 -36.73
CA ILE A 731 -10.20 7.28 -37.18
C ILE A 731 -9.28 7.48 -35.98
N THR A 732 -8.58 6.44 -35.55
CA THR A 732 -7.71 6.45 -34.37
C THR A 732 -6.34 5.91 -34.70
N PHE A 733 -5.31 6.52 -34.11
CA PHE A 733 -3.93 6.05 -34.16
C PHE A 733 -3.60 5.46 -32.79
N PRO A 734 -3.47 4.13 -32.68
CA PRO A 734 -3.05 3.45 -31.46
C PRO A 734 -1.82 4.10 -30.80
N GLY A 735 -1.81 4.14 -29.47
CA GLY A 735 -0.74 4.77 -28.68
C GLY A 735 -0.75 6.32 -28.68
N HIS A 736 -1.66 6.95 -29.42
CA HIS A 736 -1.82 8.40 -29.53
C HIS A 736 -3.27 8.87 -29.33
N ASN A 737 -4.14 8.03 -28.80
CA ASN A 737 -5.58 8.27 -28.62
C ASN A 737 -6.02 8.23 -27.14
N SER A 738 -5.09 8.46 -26.20
CA SER A 738 -5.32 8.39 -24.74
C SER A 738 -6.20 9.51 -24.14
N GLY A 739 -6.97 10.26 -24.96
CA GLY A 739 -7.88 11.31 -24.49
C GLY A 739 -7.23 12.65 -24.07
N PHE A 740 -5.89 12.77 -24.14
CA PHE A 740 -5.20 14.04 -23.85
C PHE A 740 -5.23 15.00 -25.06
N GLY A 741 -5.08 16.30 -24.79
CA GLY A 741 -5.03 17.32 -25.84
C GLY A 741 -3.93 17.04 -26.88
N GLY A 742 -4.31 16.89 -28.15
CA GLY A 742 -3.38 16.57 -29.25
C GLY A 742 -3.42 15.12 -29.71
N SER A 743 -4.41 14.33 -29.29
CA SER A 743 -4.67 12.97 -29.80
C SER A 743 -4.68 12.91 -31.33
N TYR A 744 -4.19 11.79 -31.87
CA TYR A 744 -4.24 11.49 -33.30
C TYR A 744 -5.53 10.74 -33.63
N GLU A 745 -6.65 11.44 -33.45
CA GLU A 745 -7.98 10.91 -33.71
C GLU A 745 -8.89 11.94 -34.40
N ALA A 746 -9.88 11.45 -35.15
CA ALA A 746 -10.91 12.30 -35.73
C ALA A 746 -12.23 11.55 -35.89
N VAL A 747 -13.33 12.31 -35.91
CA VAL A 747 -14.67 11.83 -36.26
C VAL A 747 -15.08 12.46 -37.59
N THR A 748 -15.66 11.67 -38.48
CA THR A 748 -16.08 12.16 -39.79
C THR A 748 -17.32 13.06 -39.71
N ASP A 749 -17.33 14.11 -40.54
CA ASP A 749 -18.48 15.00 -40.70
C ASP A 749 -19.61 14.38 -41.55
N SER A 750 -20.67 15.15 -41.82
CA SER A 750 -21.82 14.69 -42.62
C SER A 750 -21.48 14.26 -44.05
N ALA A 751 -20.35 14.70 -44.59
CA ALA A 751 -19.84 14.33 -45.91
C ALA A 751 -18.77 13.22 -45.82
N GLY A 752 -18.59 12.61 -44.64
CA GLY A 752 -17.62 11.56 -44.40
C GLY A 752 -16.19 12.05 -44.32
N HIS A 753 -15.95 13.37 -44.29
CA HIS A 753 -14.60 13.93 -44.23
C HIS A 753 -14.03 13.91 -42.82
N TYR A 754 -12.74 13.61 -42.69
CA TYR A 754 -11.99 13.77 -41.45
C TYR A 754 -10.65 14.46 -41.70
N ALA A 755 -10.10 15.10 -40.67
CA ALA A 755 -8.76 15.66 -40.66
C ALA A 755 -8.15 15.61 -39.26
N ILE A 756 -6.94 15.08 -39.16
CA ILE A 756 -6.12 15.00 -37.96
C ILE A 756 -4.90 15.89 -38.19
N PRO A 757 -4.85 17.09 -37.59
CA PRO A 757 -3.73 18.00 -37.77
C PRO A 757 -2.53 17.57 -36.93
N ASN A 758 -1.36 18.14 -37.24
CA ASN A 758 -0.15 18.09 -36.40
C ASN A 758 0.51 16.72 -36.20
N VAL A 759 0.15 15.71 -37.00
CA VAL A 759 0.71 14.35 -36.95
C VAL A 759 2.17 14.36 -37.36
N LEU A 760 3.04 13.75 -36.56
CA LEU A 760 4.46 13.64 -36.88
C LEU A 760 4.70 12.63 -38.03
N PRO A 761 5.62 12.88 -38.97
CA PRO A 761 5.97 11.92 -40.01
C PRO A 761 6.53 10.62 -39.41
N GLY A 762 6.12 9.48 -39.98
CA GLY A 762 6.49 8.15 -39.50
C GLY A 762 5.56 7.07 -40.05
N THR A 763 5.78 5.82 -39.66
CA THR A 763 4.87 4.70 -39.95
C THR A 763 4.17 4.34 -38.66
N TYR A 764 2.84 4.38 -38.67
CA TYR A 764 1.98 4.07 -37.55
C TYR A 764 1.33 2.71 -37.83
N PRO A 765 1.56 1.70 -36.98
CA PRO A 765 0.84 0.44 -37.09
C PRO A 765 -0.63 0.62 -36.71
N GLU A 766 -1.46 -0.30 -37.20
CA GLU A 766 -2.83 -0.53 -36.70
C GLU A 766 -3.77 0.69 -36.64
N VAL A 767 -3.54 1.67 -37.51
CA VAL A 767 -4.46 2.80 -37.63
C VAL A 767 -5.84 2.26 -37.99
N THR A 768 -6.81 2.64 -37.18
CA THR A 768 -8.13 2.03 -37.16
C THR A 768 -9.17 3.00 -37.67
N ALA A 769 -10.08 2.52 -38.52
CA ALA A 769 -11.33 3.19 -38.84
C ALA A 769 -12.51 2.33 -38.41
N ALA A 770 -13.42 2.90 -37.62
CA ALA A 770 -14.55 2.18 -37.06
C ALA A 770 -15.85 2.99 -37.10
N LYS A 771 -16.98 2.29 -37.11
CA LYS A 771 -18.32 2.88 -37.02
C LYS A 771 -19.30 1.82 -36.51
N PRO A 772 -20.23 2.14 -35.59
CA PRO A 772 -21.29 1.21 -35.18
C PRO A 772 -22.06 0.64 -36.39
N GLY A 773 -22.24 -0.68 -36.41
CA GLY A 773 -22.85 -1.43 -37.52
C GLY A 773 -21.95 -1.69 -38.73
N TYR A 774 -20.65 -1.45 -38.61
CA TYR A 774 -19.66 -1.67 -39.66
C TYR A 774 -18.49 -2.46 -39.10
N GLU A 775 -17.88 -3.29 -39.95
CA GLU A 775 -16.60 -3.92 -39.62
C GLU A 775 -15.53 -2.85 -39.42
N GLN A 776 -14.71 -3.05 -38.39
CA GLN A 776 -13.50 -2.28 -38.18
C GLN A 776 -12.47 -2.58 -39.28
N ILE A 777 -11.80 -1.54 -39.77
CA ILE A 777 -10.65 -1.70 -40.68
C ILE A 777 -9.39 -1.21 -39.99
N VAL A 778 -8.40 -2.09 -39.91
CA VAL A 778 -7.08 -1.85 -39.33
C VAL A 778 -6.04 -1.87 -40.45
N ARG A 779 -5.13 -0.90 -40.50
CA ARG A 779 -3.97 -0.92 -41.40
C ARG A 779 -2.82 -0.04 -40.92
N ASP A 780 -1.62 -0.38 -41.34
CA ASP A 780 -0.45 0.47 -41.18
C ASP A 780 -0.55 1.72 -42.08
N LEU A 781 -0.14 2.87 -41.55
CA LEU A 781 -0.12 4.13 -42.27
C LEU A 781 1.24 4.80 -42.20
N THR A 782 1.83 5.09 -43.37
CA THR A 782 3.00 5.98 -43.44
C THR A 782 2.61 7.44 -43.70
N VAL A 783 2.86 8.29 -42.71
CA VAL A 783 2.64 9.74 -42.76
C VAL A 783 3.88 10.44 -43.30
N ARG A 784 3.72 11.19 -44.38
CA ARG A 784 4.80 11.93 -45.07
C ARG A 784 4.33 13.30 -45.56
N GLY A 785 5.27 14.24 -45.70
CA GLY A 785 5.00 15.57 -46.26
C GLY A 785 4.18 16.47 -45.33
N ARG A 786 3.51 17.48 -45.91
CA ARG A 786 2.61 18.40 -45.18
C ARG A 786 1.18 17.90 -45.05
N THR A 787 0.77 17.03 -45.97
CA THR A 787 -0.57 16.45 -46.00
C THR A 787 -0.47 15.01 -46.48
N THR A 788 -1.09 14.09 -45.76
CA THR A 788 -1.23 12.69 -46.14
C THR A 788 -2.72 12.40 -46.35
N ARG A 789 -3.10 12.02 -47.57
CA ARG A 789 -4.50 11.70 -47.89
C ARG A 789 -4.75 10.20 -47.77
N VAL A 790 -5.77 9.83 -47.01
CA VAL A 790 -6.07 8.43 -46.72
C VAL A 790 -7.58 8.23 -46.65
N ASP A 791 -8.13 7.49 -47.62
CA ASP A 791 -9.56 7.20 -47.67
C ASP A 791 -9.84 5.77 -47.13
N TRP A 792 -10.99 5.59 -46.50
CA TRP A 792 -11.42 4.34 -45.88
C TRP A 792 -12.77 3.93 -46.45
N ALA A 793 -12.97 2.62 -46.62
CA ALA A 793 -14.22 2.06 -47.10
C ALA A 793 -14.68 0.94 -46.14
N LEU A 794 -15.58 1.26 -45.21
CA LEU A 794 -16.06 0.31 -44.21
C LEU A 794 -17.18 -0.56 -44.79
N ARG A 795 -17.17 -1.85 -44.48
CA ARG A 795 -18.22 -2.79 -44.90
C ARG A 795 -19.28 -2.86 -43.80
N ARG A 796 -20.54 -2.62 -44.18
CA ARG A 796 -21.65 -2.66 -43.23
C ARG A 796 -21.96 -4.11 -42.87
N ASP A 797 -21.99 -4.38 -41.58
CA ASP A 797 -22.54 -5.61 -41.05
C ASP A 797 -23.99 -5.38 -40.64
N TRP A 798 -24.92 -6.06 -41.30
CA TRP A 798 -26.33 -5.98 -41.00
C TRP A 798 -26.76 -6.82 -39.79
N ALA A 799 -25.93 -7.78 -39.39
CA ALA A 799 -26.15 -8.61 -38.22
C ALA A 799 -25.66 -7.94 -36.94
N ALA A 800 -24.79 -6.93 -37.02
CA ALA A 800 -24.29 -6.18 -35.87
C ALA A 800 -25.40 -5.49 -35.06
N THR A 801 -25.44 -5.74 -33.75
CA THR A 801 -26.37 -5.12 -32.80
C THR A 801 -26.13 -3.62 -32.69
N SER A 802 -24.87 -3.19 -32.74
CA SER A 802 -24.46 -1.78 -32.85
C SER A 802 -24.99 -1.09 -34.12
N GLY A 803 -25.37 -1.88 -35.13
CA GLY A 803 -26.02 -1.45 -36.38
C GLY A 803 -27.55 -1.54 -36.36
N GLY A 804 -28.15 -1.97 -35.24
CA GLY A 804 -29.60 -2.04 -35.01
C GLY A 804 -30.26 -3.40 -35.25
N SER A 805 -29.49 -4.49 -35.37
CA SER A 805 -30.06 -5.84 -35.34
C SER A 805 -30.54 -6.20 -33.93
N THR A 806 -31.38 -7.23 -33.83
CA THR A 806 -31.86 -7.74 -32.54
C THR A 806 -32.02 -9.25 -32.60
N VAL A 807 -31.63 -9.96 -31.54
CA VAL A 807 -32.04 -11.37 -31.36
C VAL A 807 -33.52 -11.38 -30.94
N VAL A 808 -34.35 -12.14 -31.66
CA VAL A 808 -35.82 -12.20 -31.42
C VAL A 808 -36.29 -13.55 -30.91
N ASP A 809 -35.46 -14.58 -31.01
CA ASP A 809 -35.74 -15.93 -30.50
C ASP A 809 -34.41 -16.68 -30.36
N ALA A 810 -34.27 -17.52 -29.34
CA ALA A 810 -33.13 -18.41 -29.14
C ALA A 810 -33.55 -19.56 -28.21
N ASN A 811 -32.86 -20.70 -28.30
CA ASN A 811 -33.06 -21.82 -27.37
C ASN A 811 -31.75 -22.26 -26.72
N GLY A 812 -31.90 -23.07 -25.67
CA GLY A 812 -30.81 -23.43 -24.78
C GLY A 812 -30.69 -22.48 -23.60
N ASP A 813 -29.67 -22.70 -22.79
CA ASP A 813 -29.38 -21.85 -21.65
C ASP A 813 -28.85 -20.48 -22.11
N ASP A 814 -29.47 -19.42 -21.61
CA ASP A 814 -29.09 -18.04 -21.92
C ASP A 814 -28.07 -17.52 -20.90
N TYR A 815 -26.80 -17.46 -21.35
CA TYR A 815 -25.69 -16.89 -20.59
C TYR A 815 -25.51 -15.38 -20.82
N GLY A 816 -26.51 -14.69 -21.38
CA GLY A 816 -26.55 -13.23 -21.49
C GLY A 816 -26.23 -12.46 -20.20
N PRO A 817 -26.71 -12.88 -19.00
CA PRO A 817 -26.36 -12.20 -17.74
C PRO A 817 -24.87 -12.20 -17.39
N ILE A 818 -24.06 -13.06 -18.01
CA ILE A 818 -22.59 -13.11 -17.85
C ILE A 818 -21.85 -12.66 -19.12
N GLY A 819 -22.55 -12.04 -20.08
CA GLY A 819 -21.94 -11.54 -21.33
C GLY A 819 -21.82 -12.56 -22.46
N CYS A 820 -22.37 -13.77 -22.28
CA CYS A 820 -22.20 -14.91 -23.19
C CYS A 820 -23.49 -15.32 -23.93
N GLY A 821 -24.44 -14.39 -24.02
CA GLY A 821 -25.73 -14.63 -24.66
C GLY A 821 -25.67 -14.51 -26.18
N PRO A 822 -26.78 -14.81 -26.88
CA PRO A 822 -26.86 -14.74 -28.34
C PRO A 822 -26.46 -13.40 -28.96
N GLU A 823 -26.64 -12.28 -28.25
CA GLU A 823 -26.26 -10.94 -28.72
C GLU A 823 -24.75 -10.73 -28.83
N ALA A 824 -23.95 -11.48 -28.04
CA ALA A 824 -22.50 -11.40 -28.09
C ALA A 824 -21.92 -11.98 -29.38
N ALA A 825 -22.66 -12.84 -30.09
CA ALA A 825 -22.28 -13.31 -31.43
C ALA A 825 -22.57 -12.30 -32.56
N LEU A 826 -22.92 -11.05 -32.20
CA LEU A 826 -23.38 -9.99 -33.10
C LEU A 826 -22.84 -8.62 -32.68
N ASP A 827 -21.86 -8.55 -31.78
CA ASP A 827 -21.36 -7.30 -31.21
C ASP A 827 -20.16 -6.73 -31.99
N THR A 828 -19.71 -7.43 -33.04
CA THR A 828 -18.54 -7.15 -33.90
C THR A 828 -17.19 -7.36 -33.22
N LEU A 829 -17.16 -7.90 -31.99
CA LEU A 829 -15.96 -8.24 -31.25
C LEU A 829 -15.62 -9.71 -31.45
N GLN A 830 -14.34 -9.99 -31.70
CA GLN A 830 -13.88 -11.38 -31.88
C GLN A 830 -13.48 -12.05 -30.56
N SER A 831 -13.55 -11.33 -29.44
CA SER A 831 -13.16 -11.79 -28.10
C SER A 831 -14.32 -12.28 -27.24
N THR A 832 -15.55 -11.93 -27.61
CA THR A 832 -16.80 -12.36 -26.98
C THR A 832 -17.57 -13.28 -27.92
N GLY A 833 -18.66 -13.88 -27.45
CA GLY A 833 -19.49 -14.73 -28.30
C GLY A 833 -20.66 -15.36 -27.58
N TRP A 834 -21.48 -16.08 -28.34
CA TRP A 834 -22.60 -16.84 -27.80
C TRP A 834 -22.13 -18.22 -27.36
N SER A 835 -22.33 -18.55 -26.09
CA SER A 835 -22.22 -19.91 -25.55
C SER A 835 -23.61 -20.37 -25.07
N THR A 836 -23.89 -21.68 -25.18
CA THR A 836 -25.13 -22.31 -24.69
C THR A 836 -24.90 -23.79 -24.42
N ASP A 837 -25.83 -24.43 -23.71
CA ASP A 837 -25.75 -25.85 -23.38
C ASP A 837 -25.68 -26.81 -24.60
N ALA A 838 -24.76 -27.77 -24.58
CA ALA A 838 -24.64 -28.87 -25.53
C ALA A 838 -25.23 -30.16 -24.94
N THR A 839 -26.45 -30.53 -25.36
CA THR A 839 -27.09 -31.78 -24.91
C THR A 839 -26.96 -32.87 -25.97
N TYR A 840 -26.15 -33.89 -25.72
CA TYR A 840 -25.85 -34.94 -26.70
C TYR A 840 -27.02 -35.91 -26.93
N THR A 841 -27.34 -36.20 -28.20
CA THR A 841 -28.48 -37.06 -28.58
C THR A 841 -28.11 -38.54 -28.79
N GLY A 842 -26.97 -39.00 -28.26
CA GLY A 842 -26.48 -40.37 -28.41
C GLY A 842 -24.97 -40.51 -28.16
N THR A 843 -24.35 -41.59 -28.66
CA THR A 843 -22.90 -41.87 -28.50
C THR A 843 -22.04 -41.21 -29.59
N GLY A 844 -22.49 -40.10 -30.17
CA GLY A 844 -21.83 -39.41 -31.29
C GLY A 844 -21.56 -37.94 -31.00
N THR A 845 -21.23 -37.16 -32.03
CA THR A 845 -20.94 -35.72 -31.93
C THR A 845 -22.18 -34.83 -31.94
N ALA A 846 -23.35 -35.41 -32.26
CA ALA A 846 -24.59 -34.68 -32.43
C ALA A 846 -25.19 -34.24 -31.09
N ILE A 847 -25.61 -32.99 -31.05
CA ILE A 847 -26.33 -32.37 -29.94
C ILE A 847 -27.75 -32.01 -30.37
N ASP A 848 -28.63 -31.83 -29.38
CA ASP A 848 -29.92 -31.20 -29.58
C ASP A 848 -29.69 -29.82 -30.21
N PRO A 849 -30.30 -29.50 -31.37
CA PRO A 849 -29.96 -28.29 -32.10
C PRO A 849 -30.18 -27.02 -31.29
N ARG A 850 -29.15 -26.18 -31.25
CA ARG A 850 -29.18 -24.84 -30.65
C ARG A 850 -29.29 -23.80 -31.73
N TYR A 851 -30.18 -22.84 -31.57
CA TYR A 851 -30.41 -21.81 -32.56
C TYR A 851 -30.61 -20.45 -31.93
N MET A 852 -30.28 -19.43 -32.74
CA MET A 852 -30.71 -18.06 -32.53
C MET A 852 -31.33 -17.50 -33.81
N VAL A 853 -32.34 -16.67 -33.64
CA VAL A 853 -33.02 -15.93 -34.71
C VAL A 853 -32.71 -14.46 -34.57
N VAL A 854 -32.07 -13.91 -35.59
CA VAL A 854 -31.67 -12.50 -35.65
C VAL A 854 -32.60 -11.77 -36.61
N ARG A 855 -33.15 -10.64 -36.17
CA ARG A 855 -33.88 -9.69 -37.01
C ARG A 855 -32.94 -8.57 -37.43
N LEU A 856 -32.74 -8.42 -38.72
CA LEU A 856 -31.93 -7.35 -39.30
C LEU A 856 -32.67 -6.00 -39.24
N PRO A 857 -31.96 -4.86 -39.22
CA PRO A 857 -32.57 -3.52 -39.15
C PRO A 857 -33.29 -3.11 -40.44
N ALA A 858 -32.89 -3.66 -41.59
CA ALA A 858 -33.55 -3.49 -42.89
C ALA A 858 -33.71 -4.86 -43.59
N ALA A 859 -34.47 -4.89 -44.70
CA ALA A 859 -34.39 -6.02 -45.63
C ALA A 859 -33.06 -5.91 -46.39
N VAL A 860 -32.34 -7.01 -46.53
CA VAL A 860 -30.96 -7.04 -47.06
C VAL A 860 -30.85 -8.02 -48.22
N ASN A 861 -30.24 -7.57 -49.32
CA ASN A 861 -29.71 -8.42 -50.36
C ASN A 861 -28.27 -8.76 -49.99
N ALA A 862 -28.09 -9.92 -49.35
CA ALA A 862 -26.78 -10.37 -48.89
C ALA A 862 -25.92 -10.82 -50.07
N THR A 863 -24.68 -10.34 -50.09
CA THR A 863 -23.63 -10.85 -50.97
C THR A 863 -22.79 -11.91 -50.26
N GLU A 864 -22.73 -11.87 -48.92
CA GLU A 864 -21.97 -12.79 -48.10
C GLU A 864 -22.61 -12.89 -46.71
N ILE A 865 -22.57 -14.09 -46.14
CA ILE A 865 -22.80 -14.34 -44.70
C ILE A 865 -21.60 -15.14 -44.22
N ALA A 866 -21.00 -14.75 -43.11
CA ALA A 866 -19.81 -15.40 -42.56
C ALA A 866 -19.97 -15.63 -41.06
N VAL A 867 -19.31 -16.67 -40.55
CA VAL A 867 -19.38 -17.06 -39.13
C VAL A 867 -18.00 -17.40 -38.58
N ASN A 868 -17.68 -16.91 -37.39
CA ASN A 868 -16.56 -17.40 -36.58
C ASN A 868 -17.09 -18.43 -35.58
N PRO A 869 -16.79 -19.74 -35.76
CA PRO A 869 -17.37 -20.81 -34.96
C PRO A 869 -16.60 -21.12 -33.67
N THR A 870 -15.60 -20.32 -33.30
CA THR A 870 -14.65 -20.66 -32.24
C THR A 870 -15.28 -20.73 -30.86
N GLY A 871 -14.71 -21.57 -29.99
CA GLY A 871 -14.97 -21.57 -28.55
C GLY A 871 -14.71 -20.19 -27.92
N THR A 872 -15.50 -19.81 -26.93
CA THR A 872 -15.44 -18.48 -26.30
C THR A 872 -15.91 -18.57 -24.85
N CYS A 873 -16.07 -17.44 -24.15
CA CYS A 873 -16.72 -17.43 -22.83
C CYS A 873 -16.04 -18.25 -21.72
N GLY A 874 -14.72 -18.44 -21.84
CA GLY A 874 -13.93 -19.25 -20.91
C GLY A 874 -13.95 -20.75 -21.22
N ASP A 875 -14.68 -21.16 -22.26
CA ASP A 875 -14.70 -22.54 -22.74
C ASP A 875 -13.47 -22.82 -23.62
N ASP A 876 -12.93 -24.03 -23.51
CA ASP A 876 -11.80 -24.46 -24.34
C ASP A 876 -12.23 -24.69 -25.80
N PRO A 877 -11.29 -24.73 -26.77
CA PRO A 877 -11.61 -24.79 -28.20
C PRO A 877 -12.52 -25.96 -28.66
N THR A 878 -12.71 -27.00 -27.84
CA THR A 878 -13.63 -28.11 -28.16
C THR A 878 -15.10 -27.69 -28.24
N SER A 879 -15.51 -26.60 -27.57
CA SER A 879 -16.88 -26.06 -27.60
C SER A 879 -17.25 -25.39 -28.93
N SER A 880 -16.27 -25.12 -29.80
CA SER A 880 -16.49 -24.51 -31.11
C SER A 880 -17.64 -25.18 -31.87
N ALA A 881 -18.48 -24.41 -32.56
CA ALA A 881 -19.56 -24.93 -33.40
C ALA A 881 -19.00 -25.87 -34.49
N GLY A 882 -19.59 -27.06 -34.60
CA GLY A 882 -19.27 -28.07 -35.61
C GLY A 882 -20.25 -28.04 -36.79
N ASP A 883 -21.18 -28.98 -36.82
CA ASP A 883 -22.24 -29.05 -37.82
C ASP A 883 -23.24 -27.91 -37.63
N TYR A 884 -23.59 -27.24 -38.71
CA TYR A 884 -24.47 -26.08 -38.69
C TYR A 884 -25.52 -26.09 -39.80
N ARG A 885 -26.57 -25.32 -39.57
CA ARG A 885 -27.59 -24.95 -40.54
C ARG A 885 -27.88 -23.46 -40.43
N LEU A 886 -27.86 -22.78 -41.58
CA LEU A 886 -28.25 -21.38 -41.73
C LEU A 886 -29.52 -21.27 -42.57
N GLU A 887 -30.54 -20.62 -42.03
CA GLU A 887 -31.78 -20.30 -42.75
C GLU A 887 -32.01 -18.80 -42.80
N THR A 888 -32.69 -18.34 -43.86
CA THR A 888 -33.04 -16.93 -44.08
C THR A 888 -34.54 -16.78 -44.29
N SER A 889 -35.08 -15.63 -43.92
CA SER A 889 -36.49 -15.32 -44.10
C SER A 889 -36.73 -13.83 -44.36
N VAL A 890 -37.73 -13.54 -45.19
CA VAL A 890 -38.21 -12.17 -45.46
C VAL A 890 -39.24 -11.70 -44.42
N ASP A 891 -39.95 -12.64 -43.77
CA ASP A 891 -41.11 -12.38 -42.92
C ASP A 891 -40.98 -12.94 -41.49
N GLY A 892 -39.98 -13.79 -41.23
CA GLY A 892 -39.73 -14.44 -39.93
C GLY A 892 -40.53 -15.73 -39.72
N THR A 893 -41.34 -16.14 -40.70
CA THR A 893 -42.22 -17.33 -40.64
C THR A 893 -41.91 -18.35 -41.73
N THR A 894 -41.55 -17.89 -42.93
CA THR A 894 -41.19 -18.74 -44.07
C THR A 894 -39.67 -18.79 -44.19
N TRP A 895 -39.09 -19.97 -43.95
CA TRP A 895 -37.64 -20.15 -43.90
C TRP A 895 -37.10 -20.82 -45.16
N THR A 896 -36.03 -20.27 -45.71
CA THR A 896 -35.28 -20.83 -46.84
C THR A 896 -33.91 -21.28 -46.33
N LEU A 897 -33.55 -22.54 -46.58
CA LEU A 897 -32.21 -23.03 -46.29
C LEU A 897 -31.20 -22.25 -47.12
N ALA A 898 -30.32 -21.50 -46.44
CA ALA A 898 -29.30 -20.69 -47.08
C ALA A 898 -27.96 -21.42 -47.12
N SER A 899 -27.58 -22.09 -46.04
CA SER A 899 -26.36 -22.90 -46.00
C SER A 899 -26.47 -24.01 -44.96
N GLN A 900 -25.68 -25.06 -45.12
CA GLN A 900 -25.47 -26.09 -44.10
C GLN A 900 -24.11 -26.74 -44.35
N GLY A 901 -23.44 -27.16 -43.29
CA GLY A 901 -22.11 -27.71 -43.40
C GLY A 901 -21.52 -28.08 -42.05
N HIS A 902 -20.20 -28.21 -42.03
CA HIS A 902 -19.41 -28.59 -40.88
C HIS A 902 -18.18 -27.68 -40.78
N PHE A 903 -17.88 -27.21 -39.57
CA PHE A 903 -16.62 -26.56 -39.24
C PHE A 903 -15.73 -27.51 -38.46
N GLY A 904 -14.47 -27.61 -38.89
CA GLY A 904 -13.43 -28.33 -38.15
C GLY A 904 -12.41 -27.38 -37.53
N VAL A 905 -11.34 -27.94 -36.95
CA VAL A 905 -10.26 -27.19 -36.26
C VAL A 905 -9.69 -26.05 -37.11
N ALA A 906 -9.59 -26.25 -38.43
CA ALA A 906 -9.06 -25.26 -39.37
C ALA A 906 -9.97 -24.03 -39.56
N ASN A 907 -11.19 -24.02 -39.02
CA ASN A 907 -12.15 -22.93 -39.11
C ASN A 907 -12.16 -22.02 -37.88
N ARG A 908 -11.43 -22.37 -36.82
CA ARG A 908 -11.30 -21.54 -35.61
C ARG A 908 -10.52 -20.24 -35.88
N ASP A 909 -10.71 -19.28 -34.99
CA ASP A 909 -10.06 -17.96 -34.90
C ASP A 909 -10.22 -17.07 -36.13
N LYS A 910 -11.30 -17.25 -36.91
CA LYS A 910 -11.57 -16.43 -38.10
C LYS A 910 -13.02 -16.47 -38.55
N MET A 911 -13.43 -15.43 -39.28
CA MET A 911 -14.68 -15.42 -40.04
C MET A 911 -14.60 -16.36 -41.25
N ASN A 912 -15.57 -17.28 -41.36
CA ASN A 912 -15.67 -18.25 -42.46
C ASN A 912 -16.84 -17.89 -43.37
N PRO A 913 -16.60 -17.44 -44.62
CA PRO A 913 -17.68 -17.18 -45.58
C PRO A 913 -18.45 -18.46 -45.92
N LEU A 914 -19.77 -18.38 -45.87
CA LEU A 914 -20.66 -19.49 -46.15
C LEU A 914 -21.07 -19.51 -47.63
N THR A 915 -21.17 -20.71 -48.20
CA THR A 915 -21.74 -20.87 -49.55
C THR A 915 -23.25 -20.80 -49.47
N LEU A 916 -23.85 -19.79 -50.10
CA LEU A 916 -25.29 -19.53 -50.05
C LEU A 916 -26.04 -20.20 -51.20
N ALA A 917 -27.16 -20.85 -50.89
CA ALA A 917 -28.05 -21.48 -51.85
C ALA A 917 -28.74 -20.42 -52.74
N ALA A 918 -28.98 -20.77 -54.02
CA ALA A 918 -29.64 -19.87 -54.96
C ALA A 918 -31.00 -19.40 -54.44
N GLY A 919 -31.25 -18.08 -54.47
CA GLY A 919 -32.50 -17.48 -54.02
C GLY A 919 -32.63 -17.26 -52.50
N SER A 920 -31.66 -17.70 -51.69
CA SER A 920 -31.67 -17.50 -50.23
C SER A 920 -31.10 -16.16 -49.77
N ALA A 921 -30.49 -15.39 -50.68
CA ALA A 921 -29.72 -14.21 -50.33
C ALA A 921 -30.44 -12.87 -50.54
N THR A 922 -31.74 -12.87 -50.89
CA THR A 922 -32.48 -11.66 -51.31
C THR A 922 -33.58 -11.30 -50.33
N GLY A 923 -33.68 -10.02 -49.97
CA GLY A 923 -34.75 -9.51 -49.09
C GLY A 923 -34.69 -10.02 -47.65
N ILE A 924 -33.55 -10.51 -47.19
CA ILE A 924 -33.38 -11.12 -45.87
C ILE A 924 -33.76 -10.10 -44.81
N ARG A 925 -34.73 -10.44 -43.98
CA ARG A 925 -35.08 -9.67 -42.78
C ARG A 925 -34.77 -10.43 -41.50
N TYR A 926 -34.72 -11.75 -41.58
CA TYR A 926 -34.40 -12.63 -40.47
C TYR A 926 -33.39 -13.70 -40.90
N LEU A 927 -32.47 -14.02 -40.00
CA LEU A 927 -31.52 -15.11 -40.08
C LEU A 927 -31.81 -16.08 -38.92
N ARG A 928 -31.74 -17.39 -39.17
CA ARG A 928 -31.70 -18.41 -38.11
C ARG A 928 -30.40 -19.17 -38.24
N TRP A 929 -29.53 -18.97 -37.26
CA TRP A 929 -28.31 -19.75 -37.09
C TRP A 929 -28.63 -20.95 -36.21
N THR A 930 -28.28 -22.16 -36.64
CA THR A 930 -28.50 -23.40 -35.88
C THR A 930 -27.22 -24.22 -35.86
N VAL A 931 -26.78 -24.66 -34.68
CA VAL A 931 -25.65 -25.55 -34.46
C VAL A 931 -26.17 -26.90 -33.95
N SER A 932 -25.60 -28.00 -34.43
CA SER A 932 -26.07 -29.37 -34.15
C SER A 932 -24.95 -30.33 -33.77
N SER A 933 -23.69 -29.88 -33.71
CA SER A 933 -22.59 -30.59 -33.04
C SER A 933 -21.52 -29.59 -32.58
N THR A 934 -20.65 -30.03 -31.67
CA THR A 934 -19.44 -29.31 -31.25
C THR A 934 -18.21 -29.90 -31.96
N GLN A 935 -17.05 -29.25 -31.82
CA GLN A 935 -15.79 -29.75 -32.36
C GLN A 935 -15.03 -30.68 -31.39
N VAL A 936 -15.65 -31.14 -30.30
CA VAL A 936 -14.98 -32.01 -29.30
C VAL A 936 -14.38 -33.29 -29.89
N ALA A 937 -15.02 -33.88 -30.90
CA ALA A 937 -14.49 -35.08 -31.55
C ALA A 937 -13.34 -34.80 -32.53
N GLU A 938 -13.15 -33.55 -32.95
CA GLU A 938 -11.99 -33.16 -33.75
C GLU A 938 -10.69 -33.28 -32.92
N GLU A 939 -10.80 -33.19 -31.59
CA GLU A 939 -9.70 -33.45 -30.64
C GLU A 939 -9.60 -34.94 -30.23
N GLY A 940 -10.38 -35.82 -30.86
CA GLY A 940 -10.38 -37.26 -30.54
C GLY A 940 -11.05 -37.63 -29.22
N VAL A 941 -11.86 -36.72 -28.65
CA VAL A 941 -12.55 -36.88 -27.37
C VAL A 941 -13.99 -37.35 -27.58
N THR A 942 -14.52 -38.16 -26.64
CA THR A 942 -15.93 -38.60 -26.62
C THR A 942 -16.59 -38.25 -25.30
N CYS A 943 -17.79 -37.70 -25.34
CA CYS A 943 -18.50 -37.25 -24.13
C CYS A 943 -19.21 -38.38 -23.37
N PRO A 944 -19.36 -38.28 -22.04
CA PRO A 944 -18.92 -37.17 -21.18
C PRO A 944 -17.41 -37.21 -20.86
N ASP A 945 -16.77 -36.05 -20.83
CA ASP A 945 -15.37 -35.82 -20.41
C ASP A 945 -15.29 -34.46 -19.67
N LEU A 946 -14.11 -33.95 -19.33
CA LEU A 946 -13.88 -32.65 -18.71
C LEU A 946 -13.78 -31.49 -19.71
N TYR A 947 -13.74 -31.77 -21.01
CA TYR A 947 -13.70 -30.75 -22.06
C TYR A 947 -15.02 -30.00 -22.16
N SER A 948 -14.93 -28.69 -22.34
CA SER A 948 -16.05 -27.74 -22.39
C SER A 948 -17.03 -28.09 -23.49
N GLY A 949 -16.55 -28.59 -24.64
CA GLY A 949 -17.38 -29.03 -25.75
C GLY A 949 -18.32 -30.21 -25.45
N CYS A 950 -18.16 -30.89 -24.32
CA CYS A 950 -19.14 -31.88 -23.85
C CYS A 950 -20.37 -31.27 -23.15
N TYR A 951 -20.31 -29.99 -22.81
CA TYR A 951 -21.34 -29.29 -22.04
C TYR A 951 -21.82 -28.01 -22.72
N TYR A 952 -21.00 -27.42 -23.60
CA TYR A 952 -21.27 -26.13 -24.23
C TYR A 952 -21.00 -26.16 -25.74
N VAL A 953 -21.68 -25.28 -26.46
CA VAL A 953 -21.47 -25.02 -27.89
C VAL A 953 -21.45 -23.53 -28.17
N ASP A 954 -20.45 -23.11 -28.94
CA ASP A 954 -20.11 -21.69 -29.02
C ASP A 954 -20.11 -21.15 -30.45
N THR A 955 -20.32 -19.84 -30.58
CA THR A 955 -20.13 -19.08 -31.81
C THR A 955 -19.68 -17.67 -31.46
N VAL A 956 -18.48 -17.28 -31.91
CA VAL A 956 -17.90 -15.95 -31.66
C VAL A 956 -18.64 -14.84 -32.39
N GLU A 957 -18.91 -14.99 -33.69
CA GLU A 957 -19.47 -13.87 -34.47
C GLU A 957 -20.24 -14.35 -35.71
N ILE A 958 -21.31 -13.63 -36.07
CA ILE A 958 -22.06 -13.82 -37.32
C ILE A 958 -22.21 -12.48 -38.05
N GLY A 959 -21.64 -12.39 -39.24
CA GLY A 959 -21.73 -11.22 -40.10
C GLY A 959 -22.65 -11.42 -41.30
N VAL A 960 -23.47 -10.39 -41.62
CA VAL A 960 -24.31 -10.35 -42.83
C VAL A 960 -23.95 -9.13 -43.66
N TYR A 961 -23.38 -9.36 -44.85
CA TYR A 961 -22.86 -8.31 -45.72
C TYR A 961 -23.68 -8.19 -47.00
N GLY A 962 -23.99 -6.97 -47.40
CA GLY A 962 -24.77 -6.70 -48.59
C GLY A 962 -25.36 -5.29 -48.61
N THR A 963 -26.41 -5.12 -49.41
CA THR A 963 -27.09 -3.83 -49.58
C THR A 963 -28.53 -3.91 -49.09
N ALA A 964 -29.09 -2.79 -48.63
CA ALA A 964 -30.51 -2.71 -48.34
C ALA A 964 -31.32 -3.00 -49.63
N SER A 965 -32.38 -3.80 -49.51
CA SER A 965 -33.23 -4.24 -50.62
C SER A 965 -34.10 -3.14 -51.22
#